data_AF-A0A562YHM8-F1
#
_entry.id   AF-A0A562YHM8-F1
#
_cell.length_a   1.000
_cell.length_b   1.000
_cell.length_c   1.000
_cell.angle_alpha   90.00
_cell.angle_beta   90.00
_cell.angle_gamma   90.00
#
_symmetry.space_group_name_H-M   'P 1'
#
loop_
_entity.id
_entity.type
_entity.pdbx_description
1 polymer ?
#
loop_
_entity_poly.entity_id
_entity_poly.type
_entity_poly.pdbx_seq_one_letter_code
_entity_poly.pdbx_strand_id
1 'polypeptide(L)'
;MKKLLSLLALILTASSYAQQVRHIETINEAWYFHKGSLETPFNTDETVVWENVTIPHSWNTEDILDDEDGYYRGEGWYKKTLTIPQVYDNQQVFLLFEAANQVTSLYINGKPIGEDHIGGYTTFARDITSAIKTGNNEITVKVNNAHNDEIVPQAADFSFYGGIYRDVHLIITKPVHFEVANLGANATFVRTPEVSEASAKVSVQSKLVQPKKGSYYVRQSLYDANNNLVKQVKSKSTFGKDAYTEFAIANPNLWSPESPYLYKLVSEIVDRKGVVYDKIENPVGFRWFSFDAHKGFFINGKQTKLIGTCRHQDFYGKANAVSDEIHRNDMKLLKDMGSNFLRIAHYPQDPAILEMCNKLGFVATLEIPFVDKAAANEAGKQNSINMLKEAIRFNYNNPAIVAWNLGNETTMKAPESLGEDYVKHFKSTHEALAKTIKEEDKTRYSYTVFFREPAYQDKLGIRVTEIVGYNKYYGWYIEELEDIDKNLRDLVKRSLELDPDKPFILSEYGGGADPRLRTYNPTRFDFSVEYQFLLHKAYMKAILNIPEIVGANVWNYADFQVEHRKDAVPHINNKGLVSATREKKDAYYLYQALLKKTPFLAIASKGWTNRSGIEDSDGANIATQPITVVGNTEEVELFANGKSLGKQAFDFSTATFNIPFQQGQNLIEVVSEKDGVTLKDVAFIDFTLQPKNLKSKTNPFKEIAINVGSYCYFIETDNVDHLWMPDKPYEKGSFGYVGGDFLRFKSSRRNNIGTDVSVKGTENDPIYQTQRIGIEAYKFDVPDGTYELSLLMAELKSKGENVMTISVNGKQIWNAINLKQTYGPDRGVTKRFLITVEDNKGINVEFNAKKGDTRLSGIKLRKVNY
;
A
#
# COMPACT_ATOMS: atom_id res chain seq x y z
N MET A 1 -42.50 34.76 -27.40
CA MET A 1 -41.22 34.94 -26.70
C MET A 1 -40.71 33.67 -26.00
N LYS A 2 -41.50 32.95 -25.18
CA LYS A 2 -41.02 31.73 -24.49
C LYS A 2 -40.51 30.60 -25.40
N LYS A 3 -41.12 30.36 -26.57
CA LYS A 3 -40.61 29.37 -27.56
C LYS A 3 -39.33 29.80 -28.29
N LEU A 4 -39.04 31.10 -28.37
CA LEU A 4 -37.81 31.61 -29.00
C LEU A 4 -36.61 31.54 -28.03
N LEU A 5 -36.86 31.72 -26.73
CA LEU A 5 -35.86 31.59 -25.67
C LEU A 5 -35.42 30.13 -25.44
N SER A 6 -36.33 29.16 -25.58
CA SER A 6 -35.98 27.73 -25.51
C SER A 6 -35.17 27.26 -26.73
N LEU A 7 -35.44 27.80 -27.93
CA LEU A 7 -34.63 27.52 -29.12
C LEU A 7 -33.25 28.19 -29.03
N LEU A 8 -33.16 29.41 -28.49
CA LEU A 8 -31.87 30.08 -28.25
C LEU A 8 -31.03 29.35 -27.20
N ALA A 9 -31.64 28.81 -26.13
CA ALA A 9 -30.92 28.05 -25.11
C ALA A 9 -30.40 26.70 -25.64
N LEU A 10 -31.15 26.02 -26.54
CA LEU A 10 -30.66 24.81 -27.21
C LEU A 10 -29.57 25.08 -28.26
N ILE A 11 -29.61 26.24 -28.92
CA ILE A 11 -28.57 26.66 -29.87
C ILE A 11 -27.31 27.14 -29.12
N LEU A 12 -27.45 27.76 -27.95
CA LEU A 12 -26.32 28.23 -27.14
C LEU A 12 -25.57 27.08 -26.45
N THR A 13 -26.23 26.01 -26.00
CA THR A 13 -25.54 24.82 -25.46
C THR A 13 -24.88 23.98 -26.56
N ALA A 14 -25.50 23.88 -27.74
CA ALA A 14 -24.88 23.22 -28.90
C ALA A 14 -23.67 24.01 -29.46
N SER A 15 -23.64 25.33 -29.30
CA SER A 15 -22.54 26.18 -29.77
C SER A 15 -21.28 26.11 -28.89
N SER A 16 -21.41 25.76 -27.60
CA SER A 16 -20.24 25.53 -26.73
C SER A 16 -19.55 24.18 -26.97
N TYR A 17 -20.28 23.14 -27.40
CA TYR A 17 -19.67 21.87 -27.82
C TYR A 17 -18.98 21.96 -29.19
N ALA A 18 -19.33 22.95 -30.02
CA ALA A 18 -18.77 23.14 -31.36
C ALA A 18 -17.31 23.66 -31.38
N GLN A 19 -16.69 23.92 -30.23
CA GLN A 19 -15.30 24.41 -30.13
C GLN A 19 -14.29 23.35 -29.65
N GLN A 20 -14.72 22.17 -29.20
CA GLN A 20 -13.80 21.14 -28.74
C GLN A 20 -13.38 20.23 -29.91
N VAL A 21 -12.12 20.33 -30.33
CA VAL A 21 -11.57 19.57 -31.46
C VAL A 21 -11.32 18.08 -31.15
N ARG A 22 -11.30 17.73 -29.87
CA ARG A 22 -11.21 16.38 -29.31
C ARG A 22 -12.10 16.28 -28.08
N HIS A 23 -13.02 15.33 -28.08
CA HIS A 23 -13.90 15.00 -26.96
C HIS A 23 -13.32 13.83 -26.18
N ILE A 24 -13.36 13.90 -24.85
CA ILE A 24 -13.00 12.81 -23.95
C ILE A 24 -14.02 12.83 -22.82
N GLU A 25 -14.65 11.70 -22.54
CA GLU A 25 -15.54 11.51 -21.40
C GLU A 25 -15.41 10.09 -20.84
N THR A 26 -15.59 9.94 -19.53
CA THR A 26 -15.70 8.61 -18.90
C THR A 26 -17.06 7.99 -19.24
N ILE A 27 -17.10 6.66 -19.34
CA ILE A 27 -18.34 5.89 -19.57
C ILE A 27 -18.57 4.85 -18.47
N ASN A 28 -18.24 5.22 -17.23
CA ASN A 28 -18.07 4.31 -16.09
C ASN A 28 -19.38 3.85 -15.44
N GLU A 29 -20.46 4.59 -15.60
CA GLU A 29 -21.73 4.36 -14.92
C GLU A 29 -22.56 3.28 -15.62
N ALA A 30 -23.45 2.61 -14.88
CA ALA A 30 -24.50 1.75 -15.43
C ALA A 30 -23.97 0.66 -16.39
N TRP A 31 -22.97 -0.10 -15.93
CA TRP A 31 -22.56 -1.34 -16.57
C TRP A 31 -23.35 -2.51 -15.99
N TYR A 32 -23.51 -3.55 -16.78
CA TYR A 32 -24.00 -4.84 -16.36
C TYR A 32 -22.83 -5.80 -16.25
N PHE A 33 -22.72 -6.53 -15.16
CA PHE A 33 -21.64 -7.46 -14.88
C PHE A 33 -22.16 -8.88 -14.67
N HIS A 34 -21.41 -9.87 -15.17
CA HIS A 34 -21.63 -11.28 -14.93
C HIS A 34 -20.29 -11.95 -14.55
N LYS A 35 -20.23 -12.55 -13.36
CA LYS A 35 -19.09 -13.35 -12.90
C LYS A 35 -19.21 -14.78 -13.46
N GLY A 36 -18.20 -15.25 -14.19
CA GLY A 36 -18.21 -16.55 -14.83
C GLY A 36 -18.06 -16.49 -16.36
N SER A 37 -17.94 -17.67 -16.95
CA SER A 37 -17.89 -17.85 -18.40
C SER A 37 -19.28 -17.82 -19.03
N LEU A 38 -19.37 -17.32 -20.26
CA LEU A 38 -20.57 -17.35 -21.10
C LEU A 38 -20.25 -18.09 -22.40
N GLU A 39 -20.98 -19.18 -22.68
CA GLU A 39 -20.79 -19.96 -23.91
C GLU A 39 -21.35 -19.22 -25.13
N THR A 40 -22.53 -18.59 -25.00
CA THR A 40 -23.14 -17.80 -26.07
C THR A 40 -23.40 -16.33 -25.64
N PRO A 41 -22.34 -15.52 -25.44
CA PRO A 41 -22.43 -14.19 -24.80
C PRO A 41 -23.27 -13.14 -25.57
N PHE A 42 -23.66 -13.44 -26.81
CA PHE A 42 -24.48 -12.57 -27.66
C PHE A 42 -25.87 -13.15 -27.98
N ASN A 43 -26.23 -14.28 -27.36
CA ASN A 43 -27.56 -14.87 -27.50
C ASN A 43 -28.56 -14.17 -26.57
N THR A 44 -29.73 -13.81 -27.08
CA THR A 44 -30.79 -13.16 -26.31
C THR A 44 -31.69 -14.13 -25.56
N ASP A 45 -31.58 -15.44 -25.83
CA ASP A 45 -32.47 -16.47 -25.28
C ASP A 45 -31.94 -17.08 -23.96
N GLU A 46 -30.69 -16.82 -23.58
CA GLU A 46 -30.14 -17.27 -22.30
C GLU A 46 -30.59 -16.38 -21.14
N THR A 47 -31.10 -16.99 -20.06
CA THR A 47 -31.39 -16.29 -18.79
C THR A 47 -30.11 -16.05 -18.01
N VAL A 48 -29.22 -15.20 -18.52
CA VAL A 48 -28.03 -14.75 -17.81
C VAL A 48 -28.42 -13.71 -16.77
N VAL A 49 -28.03 -13.92 -15.52
CA VAL A 49 -28.20 -12.92 -14.45
C VAL A 49 -27.04 -11.93 -14.53
N TRP A 50 -27.40 -10.65 -14.70
CA TRP A 50 -26.46 -9.54 -14.74
C TRP A 50 -26.67 -8.62 -13.53
N GLU A 51 -25.58 -8.27 -12.85
CA GLU A 51 -25.54 -7.29 -11.77
C GLU A 51 -25.30 -5.89 -12.34
N ASN A 52 -25.93 -4.85 -11.77
CA ASN A 52 -25.63 -3.48 -12.16
C ASN A 52 -24.43 -2.96 -11.34
N VAL A 53 -23.37 -2.56 -12.03
CA VAL A 53 -22.11 -2.10 -11.44
C VAL A 53 -21.67 -0.77 -12.03
N THR A 54 -20.79 -0.09 -11.33
CA THR A 54 -20.11 1.14 -11.79
C THR A 54 -18.61 0.91 -11.76
N ILE A 55 -17.93 1.32 -12.82
CA ILE A 55 -16.47 1.31 -12.92
C ILE A 55 -15.93 2.49 -12.09
N PRO A 56 -14.82 2.35 -11.35
CA PRO A 56 -13.99 1.15 -11.22
C PRO A 56 -14.69 0.00 -10.48
N HIS A 57 -14.53 -1.23 -10.99
CA HIS A 57 -15.15 -2.43 -10.44
C HIS A 57 -14.17 -3.61 -10.37
N SER A 58 -14.26 -4.39 -9.29
CA SER A 58 -13.52 -5.64 -9.07
C SER A 58 -14.47 -6.67 -8.47
N TRP A 59 -14.40 -7.92 -8.93
CA TRP A 59 -15.21 -9.02 -8.38
C TRP A 59 -14.56 -9.74 -7.19
N ASN A 60 -13.41 -9.21 -6.71
CA ASN A 60 -12.61 -9.76 -5.61
C ASN A 60 -12.62 -8.85 -4.37
N THR A 61 -13.74 -8.18 -4.08
CA THR A 61 -13.89 -7.30 -2.91
C THR A 61 -14.18 -8.07 -1.62
N GLU A 62 -14.87 -9.21 -1.72
CA GLU A 62 -15.32 -10.03 -0.58
C GLU A 62 -14.49 -11.31 -0.43
N ASP A 63 -14.35 -12.09 -1.52
CA ASP A 63 -13.71 -13.42 -1.55
C ASP A 63 -12.20 -13.44 -1.24
N ILE A 64 -11.66 -12.30 -0.84
CA ILE A 64 -10.26 -12.10 -0.51
C ILE A 64 -10.02 -11.82 0.97
N LEU A 65 -11.10 -11.58 1.70
CA LEU A 65 -11.12 -11.25 3.12
C LEU A 65 -11.87 -12.32 3.94
N ASP A 66 -12.37 -13.37 3.30
CA ASP A 66 -13.12 -14.43 3.98
C ASP A 66 -12.22 -15.56 4.48
N ASP A 67 -12.79 -16.47 5.29
CA ASP A 67 -12.10 -17.61 5.89
C ASP A 67 -11.82 -18.77 4.90
N GLU A 68 -12.29 -18.68 3.65
CA GLU A 68 -12.12 -19.72 2.63
C GLU A 68 -10.81 -19.49 1.87
N ASP A 69 -10.00 -20.55 1.72
CA ASP A 69 -8.70 -20.42 1.06
C ASP A 69 -8.89 -20.15 -0.45
N GLY A 70 -8.27 -19.06 -0.93
CA GLY A 70 -8.27 -18.65 -2.34
C GLY A 70 -9.41 -17.69 -2.71
N TYR A 71 -9.30 -17.10 -3.89
CA TYR A 71 -10.26 -16.13 -4.43
C TYR A 71 -10.58 -16.46 -5.89
N TYR A 72 -11.72 -15.98 -6.40
CA TYR A 72 -12.13 -16.29 -7.77
C TYR A 72 -11.15 -15.71 -8.79
N ARG A 73 -10.59 -16.61 -9.62
CA ARG A 73 -9.78 -16.27 -10.78
C ARG A 73 -10.34 -16.92 -12.04
N GLY A 74 -10.89 -16.11 -12.93
CA GLY A 74 -11.62 -16.58 -14.11
C GLY A 74 -12.15 -15.44 -14.96
N GLU A 75 -13.17 -15.76 -15.75
CA GLU A 75 -13.82 -14.81 -16.65
C GLU A 75 -14.86 -13.94 -15.92
N GLY A 76 -14.96 -12.69 -16.34
CA GLY A 76 -16.06 -11.80 -16.01
C GLY A 76 -16.44 -10.98 -17.23
N TRP A 77 -17.74 -10.79 -17.43
CA TRP A 77 -18.29 -10.09 -18.57
C TRP A 77 -18.91 -8.78 -18.13
N TYR A 78 -18.61 -7.71 -18.86
CA TYR A 78 -19.19 -6.39 -18.69
C TYR A 78 -19.96 -6.01 -19.95
N LYS A 79 -21.14 -5.43 -19.77
CA LYS A 79 -22.01 -5.00 -20.86
C LYS A 79 -22.57 -3.61 -20.59
N LYS A 80 -22.52 -2.73 -21.58
CA LYS A 80 -23.10 -1.39 -21.52
C LYS A 80 -23.77 -1.03 -22.84
N THR A 81 -24.90 -0.33 -22.76
CA THR A 81 -25.48 0.33 -23.94
C THR A 81 -25.00 1.77 -24.02
N LEU A 82 -24.30 2.11 -25.10
CA LEU A 82 -23.89 3.46 -25.45
C LEU A 82 -24.81 4.00 -26.56
N THR A 83 -25.55 5.05 -26.27
CA THR A 83 -26.39 5.72 -27.28
C THR A 83 -25.59 6.82 -27.98
N ILE A 84 -25.34 6.65 -29.27
CA ILE A 84 -24.68 7.64 -30.12
C ILE A 84 -25.76 8.35 -30.95
N PRO A 85 -26.09 9.63 -30.68
CA PRO A 85 -27.19 10.32 -31.36
C PRO A 85 -27.01 10.40 -32.88
N GLN A 86 -25.76 10.55 -33.34
CA GLN A 86 -25.40 10.58 -34.73
C GLN A 86 -23.94 10.15 -34.89
N VAL A 87 -23.68 9.23 -35.82
CA VAL A 87 -22.32 8.92 -36.29
C VAL A 87 -22.01 9.86 -37.45
N TYR A 88 -20.94 10.64 -37.33
CA TYR A 88 -20.51 11.55 -38.39
C TYR A 88 -19.34 10.95 -39.17
N ASP A 89 -19.38 11.01 -40.50
CA ASP A 89 -18.31 10.51 -41.39
C ASP A 89 -16.94 11.20 -41.15
N ASN A 90 -16.95 12.35 -40.49
CA ASN A 90 -15.76 13.13 -40.14
C ASN A 90 -15.37 12.98 -38.67
N GLN A 91 -15.59 11.81 -38.06
CA GLN A 91 -15.17 11.49 -36.71
C GLN A 91 -14.48 10.12 -36.64
N GLN A 92 -13.58 9.99 -35.67
CA GLN A 92 -13.07 8.70 -35.21
C GLN A 92 -13.36 8.56 -33.73
N VAL A 93 -13.74 7.34 -33.34
CA VAL A 93 -14.22 7.02 -31.99
C VAL A 93 -13.37 5.90 -31.43
N PHE A 94 -12.84 6.11 -30.23
CA PHE A 94 -11.99 5.17 -29.52
C PHE A 94 -12.53 4.90 -28.12
N LEU A 95 -12.26 3.70 -27.62
CA LEU A 95 -12.33 3.41 -26.19
C LEU A 95 -10.90 3.28 -25.65
N LEU A 96 -10.59 3.99 -24.57
CA LEU A 96 -9.37 3.87 -23.81
C LEU A 96 -9.69 3.27 -22.45
N PHE A 97 -9.05 2.16 -22.13
CA PHE A 97 -9.13 1.50 -20.84
C PHE A 97 -7.87 1.84 -20.08
N GLU A 98 -8.00 2.48 -18.91
CA GLU A 98 -6.84 2.79 -18.08
C GLU A 98 -6.20 1.52 -17.50
N ALA A 99 -7.02 0.54 -17.11
CA ALA A 99 -6.60 -0.82 -16.79
C ALA A 99 -7.80 -1.80 -16.70
N ALA A 100 -7.56 -3.07 -17.07
CA ALA A 100 -8.45 -4.20 -16.82
C ALA A 100 -7.63 -5.49 -16.64
N ASN A 101 -7.89 -6.26 -15.57
CA ASN A 101 -6.98 -7.32 -15.14
C ASN A 101 -7.47 -8.74 -15.48
N GLN A 102 -6.77 -9.58 -16.27
CA GLN A 102 -5.45 -9.38 -16.92
C GLN A 102 -5.45 -9.56 -18.44
N VAL A 103 -6.42 -10.29 -19.00
CA VAL A 103 -6.68 -10.37 -20.44
C VAL A 103 -8.01 -9.72 -20.74
N THR A 104 -8.07 -8.81 -21.71
CA THR A 104 -9.28 -8.06 -22.05
C THR A 104 -9.64 -8.15 -23.53
N SER A 105 -10.83 -8.69 -23.82
CA SER A 105 -11.41 -8.76 -25.16
C SER A 105 -12.55 -7.74 -25.30
N LEU A 106 -12.56 -6.96 -26.38
CA LEU A 106 -13.58 -5.94 -26.65
C LEU A 106 -14.47 -6.33 -27.81
N TYR A 107 -15.78 -6.17 -27.62
CA TYR A 107 -16.79 -6.37 -28.66
C TYR A 107 -17.72 -5.16 -28.74
N ILE A 108 -18.08 -4.78 -29.96
CA ILE A 108 -19.07 -3.72 -30.24
C ILE A 108 -20.15 -4.32 -31.12
N ASN A 109 -21.40 -4.28 -30.66
CA ASN A 109 -22.54 -4.88 -31.37
C ASN A 109 -22.28 -6.34 -31.78
N GLY A 110 -21.67 -7.13 -30.88
CA GLY A 110 -21.30 -8.53 -31.10
C GLY A 110 -20.07 -8.77 -31.98
N LYS A 111 -19.42 -7.72 -32.51
CA LYS A 111 -18.22 -7.84 -33.35
C LYS A 111 -16.94 -7.63 -32.53
N PRO A 112 -15.94 -8.51 -32.63
CA PRO A 112 -14.65 -8.32 -31.95
C PRO A 112 -13.90 -7.11 -32.49
N ILE A 113 -13.23 -6.37 -31.60
CA ILE A 113 -12.44 -5.17 -31.93
C ILE A 113 -10.97 -5.39 -31.60
N GLY A 114 -10.16 -5.55 -32.66
CA GLY A 114 -8.72 -5.74 -32.54
C GLY A 114 -8.36 -7.05 -31.82
N GLU A 115 -7.11 -7.13 -31.38
CA GLU A 115 -6.61 -8.23 -30.56
C GLU A 115 -6.89 -7.98 -29.07
N ASP A 116 -6.89 -9.06 -28.29
CA ASP A 116 -6.98 -8.99 -26.83
C ASP A 116 -5.82 -8.15 -26.26
N HIS A 117 -6.11 -7.34 -25.25
CA HIS A 117 -5.07 -6.73 -24.45
C HIS A 117 -4.54 -7.74 -23.41
N ILE A 118 -3.22 -7.86 -23.31
CA ILE A 118 -2.53 -8.72 -22.35
C ILE A 118 -1.71 -7.84 -21.40
N GLY A 119 -2.14 -7.76 -20.15
CA GLY A 119 -1.50 -6.95 -19.12
C GLY A 119 -2.55 -6.31 -18.21
N GLY A 120 -2.39 -6.52 -16.91
CA GLY A 120 -3.41 -6.11 -15.94
C GLY A 120 -3.37 -4.65 -15.50
N TYR A 121 -2.32 -3.91 -15.86
CA TYR A 121 -1.97 -2.64 -15.19
C TYR A 121 -1.60 -1.51 -16.15
N THR A 122 -1.54 -1.80 -17.44
CA THR A 122 -1.19 -0.86 -18.50
C THR A 122 -2.43 -0.38 -19.23
N THR A 123 -2.37 0.88 -19.67
CA THR A 123 -3.44 1.52 -20.43
C THR A 123 -3.40 1.06 -21.88
N PHE A 124 -4.57 0.89 -22.50
CA PHE A 124 -4.69 0.56 -23.92
C PHE A 124 -5.92 1.21 -24.53
N ALA A 125 -5.88 1.43 -25.85
CA ALA A 125 -7.00 1.98 -26.58
C ALA A 125 -7.35 1.15 -27.83
N ARG A 126 -8.60 1.23 -28.28
CA ARG A 126 -9.12 0.56 -29.47
C ARG A 126 -9.98 1.52 -30.29
N ASP A 127 -9.73 1.56 -31.60
CA ASP A 127 -10.59 2.26 -32.56
C ASP A 127 -11.86 1.44 -32.77
N ILE A 128 -13.02 2.02 -32.46
CA ILE A 128 -14.34 1.39 -32.61
C ILE A 128 -15.17 2.02 -33.75
N THR A 129 -14.58 2.94 -34.52
CA THR A 129 -15.28 3.77 -35.51
C THR A 129 -16.09 2.94 -36.52
N SER A 130 -15.53 1.82 -36.99
CA SER A 130 -16.18 0.98 -38.00
C SER A 130 -17.26 0.04 -37.45
N ALA A 131 -17.36 -0.09 -36.13
CA ALA A 131 -18.28 -1.03 -35.47
C ALA A 131 -19.50 -0.34 -34.83
N ILE A 132 -19.45 0.99 -34.65
CA ILE A 132 -20.55 1.79 -34.11
C ILE A 132 -21.60 2.14 -35.17
N LYS A 133 -22.82 2.40 -34.71
CA LYS A 133 -23.97 2.86 -35.52
C LYS A 133 -24.71 3.98 -34.79
N THR A 134 -25.51 4.74 -35.54
CA THR A 134 -26.44 5.71 -34.94
C THR A 134 -27.46 5.00 -34.05
N GLY A 135 -27.77 5.58 -32.90
CA GLY A 135 -28.63 5.01 -31.87
C GLY A 135 -27.86 4.15 -30.87
N ASN A 136 -28.47 3.06 -30.41
CA ASN A 136 -27.89 2.22 -29.37
C ASN A 136 -26.80 1.31 -29.92
N ASN A 137 -25.66 1.30 -29.22
CA ASN A 137 -24.54 0.40 -29.43
C ASN A 137 -24.32 -0.42 -28.17
N GLU A 138 -24.14 -1.72 -28.33
CA GLU A 138 -23.75 -2.57 -27.22
C GLU A 138 -22.23 -2.68 -27.14
N ILE A 139 -21.67 -2.29 -26.00
CA ILE A 139 -20.27 -2.51 -25.65
C ILE A 139 -20.23 -3.73 -24.74
N THR A 140 -19.50 -4.75 -25.15
CA THR A 140 -19.30 -5.96 -24.35
C THR A 140 -17.81 -6.18 -24.15
N VAL A 141 -17.38 -6.39 -22.91
CA VAL A 141 -15.98 -6.57 -22.54
C VAL A 141 -15.86 -7.86 -21.76
N LYS A 142 -15.00 -8.77 -22.22
CA LYS A 142 -14.61 -9.96 -21.46
C LYS A 142 -13.29 -9.66 -20.77
N VAL A 143 -13.24 -9.84 -19.45
CA VAL A 143 -12.02 -9.72 -18.65
C VAL A 143 -11.71 -11.07 -18.01
N ASN A 144 -10.45 -11.48 -17.99
CA ASN A 144 -10.04 -12.75 -17.38
C ASN A 144 -8.77 -12.58 -16.54
N ASN A 145 -8.83 -12.90 -15.23
CA ASN A 145 -7.68 -12.88 -14.31
C ASN A 145 -7.16 -14.28 -13.93
N ALA A 146 -7.62 -15.34 -14.61
CA ALA A 146 -7.12 -16.70 -14.44
C ALA A 146 -5.60 -16.78 -14.59
N HIS A 147 -4.98 -17.72 -13.88
CA HIS A 147 -3.54 -17.95 -14.00
C HIS A 147 -3.14 -18.29 -15.44
N ASN A 148 -2.06 -17.69 -15.90
CA ASN A 148 -1.46 -17.96 -17.21
C ASN A 148 0.06 -17.85 -17.07
N ASP A 149 0.80 -18.90 -17.43
CA ASP A 149 2.27 -18.97 -17.31
C ASP A 149 3.03 -17.99 -18.23
N GLU A 150 2.32 -17.33 -19.15
CA GLU A 150 2.84 -16.35 -20.10
C GLU A 150 2.55 -14.89 -19.69
N ILE A 151 1.87 -14.64 -18.57
CA ILE A 151 1.47 -13.28 -18.17
C ILE A 151 1.95 -13.00 -16.76
N VAL A 152 2.81 -11.99 -16.59
CA VAL A 152 3.28 -11.59 -15.26
C VAL A 152 2.25 -10.65 -14.61
N PRO A 153 2.01 -10.72 -13.28
CA PRO A 153 2.76 -11.46 -12.26
C PRO A 153 2.43 -12.95 -12.18
N GLN A 154 3.46 -13.79 -12.01
CA GLN A 154 3.32 -15.26 -11.86
C GLN A 154 3.12 -15.69 -10.41
N ALA A 155 3.71 -14.95 -9.49
CA ALA A 155 3.58 -15.10 -8.05
C ALA A 155 3.92 -13.75 -7.42
N ALA A 156 3.25 -13.42 -6.32
CA ALA A 156 3.60 -12.25 -5.55
C ALA A 156 2.98 -12.34 -4.15
N ASP A 157 3.47 -11.47 -3.27
CA ASP A 157 2.84 -11.15 -1.98
C ASP A 157 1.77 -10.06 -2.13
N PHE A 158 0.94 -10.13 -3.17
CA PHE A 158 -0.26 -9.30 -3.34
C PHE A 158 -1.30 -10.04 -4.18
N SER A 159 -2.56 -9.66 -4.05
CA SER A 159 -3.66 -10.31 -4.76
C SER A 159 -3.88 -9.77 -6.18
N PHE A 160 -4.31 -10.64 -7.09
CA PHE A 160 -4.51 -10.33 -8.52
C PHE A 160 -5.98 -10.08 -8.83
N TYR A 161 -6.51 -8.98 -8.31
CA TYR A 161 -7.92 -8.59 -8.42
C TYR A 161 -8.39 -8.51 -9.88
N GLY A 162 -9.45 -9.23 -10.23
CA GLY A 162 -10.01 -9.22 -11.58
C GLY A 162 -11.11 -8.17 -11.76
N GLY A 163 -11.19 -7.57 -12.95
CA GLY A 163 -12.21 -6.60 -13.33
C GLY A 163 -11.68 -5.40 -14.12
N ILE A 164 -12.59 -4.48 -14.44
CA ILE A 164 -12.26 -3.17 -15.02
C ILE A 164 -12.17 -2.18 -13.87
N TYR A 165 -10.99 -2.12 -13.25
CA TYR A 165 -10.77 -1.47 -11.96
C TYR A 165 -10.23 -0.03 -12.06
N ARG A 166 -10.11 0.51 -13.28
CA ARG A 166 -9.84 1.93 -13.57
C ARG A 166 -10.76 2.43 -14.69
N ASP A 167 -10.71 3.73 -14.94
CA ASP A 167 -11.61 4.41 -15.86
C ASP A 167 -11.58 3.86 -17.29
N VAL A 168 -12.76 3.94 -17.93
CA VAL A 168 -12.93 3.72 -19.36
C VAL A 168 -13.38 5.04 -19.99
N HIS A 169 -12.60 5.53 -20.95
CA HIS A 169 -12.83 6.78 -21.65
C HIS A 169 -13.31 6.56 -23.08
N LEU A 170 -14.37 7.27 -23.47
CA LEU A 170 -14.76 7.47 -24.86
C LEU A 170 -14.01 8.68 -25.41
N ILE A 171 -13.24 8.48 -26.48
CA ILE A 171 -12.48 9.55 -27.15
C ILE A 171 -13.04 9.74 -28.56
N ILE A 172 -13.44 10.97 -28.91
CA ILE A 172 -13.90 11.32 -30.25
C ILE A 172 -12.99 12.39 -30.84
N THR A 173 -12.43 12.12 -32.01
CA THR A 173 -11.52 13.02 -32.74
C THR A 173 -12.01 13.25 -34.16
N LYS A 174 -11.41 14.23 -34.85
CA LYS A 174 -11.51 14.34 -36.32
C LYS A 174 -10.59 13.29 -36.99
N PRO A 175 -10.75 12.98 -38.30
CA PRO A 175 -9.87 12.04 -39.01
C PRO A 175 -8.41 12.49 -39.05
N VAL A 176 -8.16 13.78 -38.89
CA VAL A 176 -6.82 14.33 -38.66
C VAL A 176 -6.67 14.56 -37.16
N HIS A 177 -5.87 13.73 -36.50
CA HIS A 177 -5.73 13.73 -35.05
C HIS A 177 -4.36 13.20 -34.61
N PHE A 178 -4.00 13.48 -33.36
CA PHE A 178 -2.87 12.85 -32.68
C PHE A 178 -3.20 11.39 -32.37
N GLU A 179 -2.27 10.48 -32.65
CA GLU A 179 -2.44 9.02 -32.51
C GLU A 179 -3.04 8.62 -31.15
N VAL A 180 -3.99 7.67 -31.14
CA VAL A 180 -4.69 7.20 -29.92
C VAL A 180 -4.52 5.70 -29.70
N ALA A 181 -4.61 4.88 -30.75
CA ALA A 181 -4.75 3.43 -30.63
C ALA A 181 -3.41 2.68 -30.56
N ASN A 182 -2.28 3.36 -30.79
CA ASN A 182 -0.96 2.72 -30.79
C ASN A 182 -0.46 2.42 -29.36
N LEU A 183 -0.62 1.17 -28.91
CA LEU A 183 -0.09 0.63 -27.65
C LEU A 183 -0.46 1.48 -26.41
N GLY A 184 -1.67 2.05 -26.39
CA GLY A 184 -2.13 2.92 -25.30
C GLY A 184 -1.20 4.11 -25.01
N ALA A 185 -0.36 4.51 -25.97
CA ALA A 185 0.73 5.44 -25.76
C ALA A 185 0.29 6.90 -25.77
N ASN A 186 1.09 7.77 -25.16
CA ASN A 186 1.06 9.19 -25.49
C ASN A 186 1.30 9.40 -27.00
N ALA A 187 0.55 10.32 -27.59
CA ALA A 187 0.77 10.74 -28.97
C ALA A 187 2.00 11.66 -29.12
N THR A 188 2.45 12.25 -28.03
CA THR A 188 3.59 13.17 -27.98
C THR A 188 4.61 12.70 -26.95
N PHE A 189 5.89 12.77 -27.30
CA PHE A 189 7.01 12.43 -26.42
C PHE A 189 7.88 13.68 -26.25
N VAL A 190 7.87 14.25 -25.05
CA VAL A 190 8.58 15.49 -24.70
C VAL A 190 9.90 15.15 -24.02
N ARG A 191 10.99 15.72 -24.53
CA ARG A 191 12.35 15.52 -24.02
C ARG A 191 13.01 16.87 -23.74
N THR A 192 13.87 16.89 -22.73
CA THR A 192 14.68 18.05 -22.37
C THR A 192 16.17 17.68 -22.39
N PRO A 193 16.78 17.52 -23.58
CA PRO A 193 18.11 16.91 -23.72
C PRO A 193 19.23 17.70 -23.03
N GLU A 194 19.07 19.02 -22.90
CA GLU A 194 20.00 19.90 -22.20
C GLU A 194 19.20 20.85 -21.31
N VAL A 195 19.47 20.83 -20.02
CA VAL A 195 18.85 21.70 -19.02
C VAL A 195 19.93 22.24 -18.09
N SER A 196 19.86 23.53 -17.81
CA SER A 196 20.69 24.26 -16.86
C SER A 196 19.87 25.39 -16.25
N GLU A 197 20.42 26.11 -15.28
CA GLU A 197 19.78 27.33 -14.77
C GLU A 197 19.63 28.43 -15.84
N ALA A 198 20.53 28.47 -16.83
CA ALA A 198 20.53 29.51 -17.86
C ALA A 198 19.62 29.20 -19.06
N SER A 199 19.42 27.92 -19.39
CA SER A 199 18.62 27.52 -20.55
C SER A 199 18.13 26.08 -20.48
N ALA A 200 17.03 25.80 -21.19
CA ALA A 200 16.54 24.46 -21.44
C ALA A 200 16.19 24.28 -22.93
N LYS A 201 16.70 23.21 -23.53
CA LYS A 201 16.26 22.73 -24.85
C LYS A 201 15.08 21.79 -24.70
N VAL A 202 14.11 21.89 -25.60
CA VAL A 202 12.92 21.05 -25.68
C VAL A 202 12.89 20.40 -27.05
N SER A 203 12.70 19.07 -27.07
CA SER A 203 12.46 18.29 -28.29
C SER A 203 11.16 17.53 -28.13
N VAL A 204 10.25 17.69 -29.10
CA VAL A 204 8.92 17.10 -29.09
C VAL A 204 8.75 16.24 -30.34
N GLN A 205 8.54 14.95 -30.14
CA GLN A 205 8.11 14.02 -31.17
C GLN A 205 6.60 13.86 -31.09
N SER A 206 5.89 14.15 -32.18
CA SER A 206 4.43 14.05 -32.27
C SER A 206 4.04 13.00 -33.31
N LYS A 207 3.15 12.08 -32.94
CA LYS A 207 2.56 11.06 -33.80
C LYS A 207 1.16 11.48 -34.23
N LEU A 208 0.91 11.48 -35.54
CA LEU A 208 -0.32 12.00 -36.13
C LEU A 208 -0.90 11.00 -37.11
N VAL A 209 -2.23 10.86 -37.09
CA VAL A 209 -3.02 10.27 -38.15
C VAL A 209 -3.52 11.41 -39.05
N GLN A 210 -3.21 11.35 -40.35
CA GLN A 210 -3.58 12.36 -41.32
C GLN A 210 -3.67 11.76 -42.73
N PRO A 211 -4.47 12.32 -43.66
CA PRO A 211 -4.52 11.85 -45.04
C PRO A 211 -3.27 12.24 -45.84
N LYS A 212 -2.98 11.50 -46.91
CA LYS A 212 -1.86 11.78 -47.83
C LYS A 212 -1.99 13.14 -48.55
N LYS A 213 -3.23 13.56 -48.83
CA LYS A 213 -3.55 14.86 -49.42
C LYS A 213 -3.86 15.87 -48.32
N GLY A 214 -3.15 16.99 -48.31
CA GLY A 214 -3.32 18.06 -47.32
C GLY A 214 -1.99 18.71 -46.93
N SER A 215 -2.04 19.78 -46.16
CA SER A 215 -0.84 20.38 -45.54
C SER A 215 -1.17 20.71 -44.10
N TYR A 216 -0.67 19.89 -43.19
CA TYR A 216 -0.84 20.05 -41.76
C TYR A 216 0.49 20.41 -41.10
N TYR A 217 0.38 20.98 -39.92
CA TYR A 217 1.50 21.46 -39.12
C TYR A 217 1.22 21.13 -37.66
N VAL A 218 2.28 20.92 -36.89
CA VAL A 218 2.19 20.84 -35.44
C VAL A 218 2.59 22.19 -34.87
N ARG A 219 1.68 22.83 -34.14
CA ARG A 219 1.98 24.03 -33.35
C ARG A 219 2.20 23.61 -31.91
N GLN A 220 3.36 23.97 -31.37
CA GLN A 220 3.74 23.73 -29.98
C GLN A 220 3.71 25.07 -29.25
N SER A 221 2.92 25.17 -28.18
CA SER A 221 2.82 26.35 -27.33
C SER A 221 3.15 25.97 -25.88
N LEU A 222 4.25 26.49 -25.35
CA LEU A 222 4.66 26.28 -23.97
C LEU A 222 4.13 27.42 -23.10
N TYR A 223 3.40 27.07 -22.05
CA TYR A 223 2.86 28.00 -21.06
C TYR A 223 3.53 27.80 -19.71
N ASP A 224 3.70 28.90 -18.97
CA ASP A 224 4.15 28.86 -17.57
C ASP A 224 3.02 28.45 -16.61
N ALA A 225 3.31 28.37 -15.31
CA ALA A 225 2.34 27.96 -14.28
C ALA A 225 1.17 28.96 -14.12
N ASN A 226 1.33 30.20 -14.58
CA ASN A 226 0.32 31.25 -14.58
C ASN A 226 -0.47 31.31 -15.91
N ASN A 227 -0.26 30.34 -16.81
CA ASN A 227 -0.81 30.28 -18.16
C ASN A 227 -0.33 31.41 -19.12
N ASN A 228 0.81 32.03 -18.86
CA ASN A 228 1.42 32.95 -19.84
C ASN A 228 2.15 32.17 -20.94
N LEU A 229 2.04 32.60 -22.19
CA LEU A 229 2.74 31.99 -23.32
C LEU A 229 4.24 32.31 -23.26
N VAL A 230 5.08 31.29 -23.07
CA VAL A 230 6.54 31.41 -22.99
C VAL A 230 7.20 31.25 -24.35
N LYS A 231 6.73 30.27 -25.12
CA LYS A 231 7.28 29.97 -26.45
C LYS A 231 6.19 29.39 -27.34
N GLN A 232 6.22 29.75 -28.62
CA GLN A 232 5.43 29.11 -29.65
C GLN A 232 6.30 28.81 -30.87
N VAL A 233 6.17 27.60 -31.41
CA VAL A 233 6.83 27.19 -32.66
C VAL A 233 5.87 26.34 -33.51
N LYS A 234 6.06 26.37 -34.82
CA LYS A 234 5.25 25.64 -35.80
C LYS A 234 6.16 24.82 -36.70
N SER A 235 5.92 23.51 -36.77
CA SER A 235 6.67 22.57 -37.63
C SER A 235 5.72 21.93 -38.65
N LYS A 236 6.24 21.61 -39.84
CA LYS A 236 5.45 20.97 -40.90
C LYS A 236 5.36 19.47 -40.63
N SER A 237 4.17 18.89 -40.70
CA SER A 237 4.01 17.43 -40.65
C SER A 237 4.19 16.81 -42.04
N THR A 238 4.62 15.55 -42.09
CA THR A 238 4.70 14.76 -43.33
C THR A 238 3.88 13.49 -43.15
N PHE A 239 3.06 13.14 -44.16
CA PHE A 239 2.24 11.93 -44.11
C PHE A 239 3.10 10.68 -43.85
N GLY A 240 2.64 9.83 -42.93
CA GLY A 240 3.32 8.58 -42.56
C GLY A 240 4.64 8.75 -41.79
N LYS A 241 4.95 9.97 -41.31
CA LYS A 241 6.15 10.25 -40.50
C LYS A 241 5.78 11.04 -39.26
N ASP A 242 6.51 10.79 -38.18
CA ASP A 242 6.43 11.59 -36.97
C ASP A 242 6.87 13.04 -37.24
N ALA A 243 6.21 13.99 -36.59
CA ALA A 243 6.59 15.40 -36.63
C ALA A 243 7.53 15.71 -35.46
N TYR A 244 8.68 16.31 -35.78
CA TYR A 244 9.68 16.70 -34.79
C TYR A 244 9.72 18.22 -34.67
N THR A 245 9.76 18.71 -33.43
CA THR A 245 9.81 20.13 -33.12
C THR A 245 10.85 20.38 -32.03
N GLU A 246 11.74 21.34 -32.26
CA GLU A 246 12.76 21.72 -31.29
C GLU A 246 12.75 23.22 -31.03
N PHE A 247 12.97 23.60 -29.77
CA PHE A 247 13.12 24.99 -29.36
C PHE A 247 13.87 25.07 -28.04
N ALA A 248 14.33 26.26 -27.67
CA ALA A 248 14.95 26.54 -26.38
C ALA A 248 14.26 27.70 -25.68
N ILE A 249 14.36 27.70 -24.35
CA ILE A 249 13.97 28.81 -23.48
C ILE A 249 15.16 29.23 -22.60
N ALA A 250 15.21 30.51 -22.24
CA ALA A 250 16.20 31.05 -21.32
C ALA A 250 15.62 31.07 -19.89
N ASN A 251 16.49 30.89 -18.90
CA ASN A 251 16.19 30.96 -17.47
C ASN A 251 14.93 30.16 -17.08
N PRO A 252 14.88 28.84 -17.33
CA PRO A 252 13.73 28.02 -16.96
C PRO A 252 13.53 27.96 -15.44
N ASN A 253 12.28 27.97 -14.98
CA ASN A 253 11.99 27.51 -13.62
C ASN A 253 12.21 26.00 -13.56
N LEU A 254 13.07 25.56 -12.64
CA LEU A 254 13.45 24.16 -12.51
C LEU A 254 12.44 23.38 -11.65
N TRP A 255 12.21 22.13 -12.03
CA TRP A 255 11.44 21.17 -11.27
C TRP A 255 12.35 20.40 -10.31
N SER A 256 11.94 20.27 -9.05
CA SER A 256 12.52 19.37 -8.05
C SER A 256 11.46 18.98 -6.99
N PRO A 257 11.71 18.01 -6.10
CA PRO A 257 10.79 17.69 -5.00
C PRO A 257 10.43 18.87 -4.08
N GLU A 258 11.37 19.79 -3.88
CA GLU A 258 11.17 21.03 -3.12
C GLU A 258 10.50 22.14 -3.91
N SER A 259 10.69 22.17 -5.24
CA SER A 259 10.14 23.18 -6.14
C SER A 259 9.54 22.50 -7.36
N PRO A 260 8.33 21.92 -7.25
CA PRO A 260 7.71 21.13 -8.31
C PRO A 260 7.10 22.01 -9.42
N TYR A 261 7.88 22.93 -9.98
CA TYR A 261 7.42 23.85 -11.01
C TYR A 261 7.08 23.10 -12.31
N LEU A 262 5.87 23.27 -12.81
CA LEU A 262 5.40 22.66 -14.06
C LEU A 262 5.02 23.73 -15.08
N TYR A 263 5.57 23.57 -16.28
CA TYR A 263 5.05 24.19 -17.49
C TYR A 263 3.99 23.29 -18.12
N LYS A 264 3.18 23.87 -19.00
CA LYS A 264 2.20 23.14 -19.82
C LYS A 264 2.57 23.29 -21.29
N LEU A 265 2.82 22.16 -21.97
CA LEU A 265 3.00 22.13 -23.42
C LEU A 265 1.68 21.78 -24.08
N VAL A 266 1.13 22.71 -24.86
CA VAL A 266 -0.04 22.49 -25.71
C VAL A 266 0.42 22.18 -27.12
N SER A 267 0.10 20.98 -27.60
CA SER A 267 0.34 20.53 -28.98
C SER A 267 -0.95 20.59 -29.78
N GLU A 268 -0.93 21.25 -30.93
CA GLU A 268 -2.10 21.39 -31.82
C GLU A 268 -1.75 20.96 -33.24
N ILE A 269 -2.66 20.23 -33.90
CA ILE A 269 -2.59 20.00 -35.34
C ILE A 269 -3.35 21.13 -36.03
N VAL A 270 -2.67 21.88 -36.90
CA VAL A 270 -3.25 23.03 -37.61
C VAL A 270 -3.01 22.95 -39.11
N ASP A 271 -3.91 23.55 -39.90
CA ASP A 271 -3.68 23.75 -41.33
C ASP A 271 -2.87 25.03 -41.64
N ARG A 272 -2.83 25.42 -42.92
CA ARG A 272 -2.20 26.68 -43.38
C ARG A 272 -2.95 27.92 -42.90
N LYS A 273 -4.27 27.85 -42.73
CA LYS A 273 -5.13 28.96 -42.27
C LYS A 273 -5.14 29.10 -40.75
N GLY A 274 -4.57 28.13 -40.03
CA GLY A 274 -4.51 28.10 -38.57
C GLY A 274 -5.71 27.42 -37.92
N VAL A 275 -6.56 26.73 -38.69
CA VAL A 275 -7.68 25.95 -38.16
C VAL A 275 -7.14 24.76 -37.38
N VAL A 276 -7.61 24.59 -36.14
CA VAL A 276 -7.21 23.49 -35.27
C VAL A 276 -8.04 22.24 -35.57
N TYR A 277 -7.35 21.12 -35.78
CA TYR A 277 -7.94 19.81 -36.03
C TYR A 277 -7.97 18.93 -34.79
N ASP A 278 -6.96 19.05 -33.94
CA ASP A 278 -6.84 18.31 -32.70
C ASP A 278 -5.88 19.04 -31.75
N LYS A 279 -6.02 18.79 -30.44
CA LYS A 279 -5.26 19.42 -29.36
C LYS A 279 -5.04 18.43 -28.23
N ILE A 280 -3.81 18.37 -27.72
CA ILE A 280 -3.44 17.64 -26.49
C ILE A 280 -2.50 18.49 -25.62
N GLU A 281 -2.47 18.19 -24.32
CA GLU A 281 -1.69 18.93 -23.33
C GLU A 281 -0.80 17.97 -22.54
N ASN A 282 0.44 18.38 -22.25
CA ASN A 282 1.39 17.60 -21.46
C ASN A 282 2.09 18.46 -20.42
N PRO A 283 2.33 17.94 -19.19
CA PRO A 283 3.17 18.62 -18.22
C PRO A 283 4.64 18.60 -18.67
N VAL A 284 5.38 19.66 -18.36
CA VAL A 284 6.82 19.75 -18.61
C VAL A 284 7.52 20.29 -17.37
N GLY A 285 8.44 19.52 -16.81
CA GLY A 285 9.33 19.95 -15.72
C GLY A 285 10.78 19.98 -16.22
N PHE A 286 11.45 21.12 -16.10
CA PHE A 286 12.85 21.26 -16.48
C PHE A 286 13.75 20.82 -15.33
N ARG A 287 14.52 19.76 -15.54
CA ARG A 287 15.44 19.21 -14.54
C ARG A 287 16.52 18.37 -15.19
N TRP A 288 17.64 18.24 -14.49
CA TRP A 288 18.65 17.21 -14.72
C TRP A 288 18.95 16.50 -13.41
N PHE A 289 19.40 15.26 -13.49
CA PHE A 289 19.69 14.44 -12.32
C PHE A 289 20.77 13.41 -12.61
N SER A 290 21.42 12.93 -11.54
CA SER A 290 22.42 11.87 -11.61
C SER A 290 22.42 11.05 -10.34
N PHE A 291 22.74 9.76 -10.48
CA PHE A 291 23.00 8.87 -9.35
C PHE A 291 24.52 8.64 -9.27
N ASP A 292 25.09 8.90 -8.10
CA ASP A 292 26.49 8.63 -7.76
C ASP A 292 26.52 7.57 -6.65
N ALA A 293 27.29 6.50 -6.84
CA ALA A 293 27.31 5.35 -5.92
C ALA A 293 27.86 5.69 -4.52
N HIS A 294 28.64 6.77 -4.40
CA HIS A 294 29.27 7.18 -3.15
C HIS A 294 28.65 8.45 -2.55
N LYS A 295 28.13 9.33 -3.40
CA LYS A 295 27.61 10.65 -3.01
C LYS A 295 26.08 10.73 -3.05
N GLY A 296 25.39 9.71 -3.55
CA GLY A 296 23.94 9.68 -3.57
C GLY A 296 23.33 10.33 -4.82
N PHE A 297 22.11 10.84 -4.67
CA PHE A 297 21.32 11.37 -5.78
C PHE A 297 21.47 12.89 -5.85
N PHE A 298 21.58 13.40 -7.08
CA PHE A 298 21.62 14.83 -7.35
C PHE A 298 20.48 15.20 -8.28
N ILE A 299 19.79 16.30 -7.98
CA ILE A 299 18.84 16.94 -8.89
C ILE A 299 19.16 18.42 -8.96
N ASN A 300 19.23 18.96 -10.18
CA ASN A 300 19.60 20.35 -10.43
C ASN A 300 20.93 20.75 -9.75
N GLY A 301 21.90 19.82 -9.73
CA GLY A 301 23.21 20.02 -9.10
C GLY A 301 23.23 19.95 -7.56
N LYS A 302 22.08 19.75 -6.90
CA LYS A 302 21.98 19.66 -5.44
C LYS A 302 21.85 18.21 -5.01
N GLN A 303 22.61 17.82 -3.98
CA GLN A 303 22.49 16.50 -3.36
C GLN A 303 21.15 16.41 -2.62
N THR A 304 20.38 15.36 -2.91
CA THR A 304 19.06 15.12 -2.32
C THR A 304 18.96 13.66 -1.90
N LYS A 305 18.94 13.40 -0.59
CA LYS A 305 18.69 12.05 -0.07
C LYS A 305 17.25 11.65 -0.40
N LEU A 306 17.09 10.52 -1.09
CA LEU A 306 15.76 10.01 -1.47
C LEU A 306 15.21 9.16 -0.32
N ILE A 307 14.21 9.67 0.39
CA ILE A 307 13.51 8.93 1.46
C ILE A 307 12.03 8.89 1.12
N GLY A 308 11.50 7.68 1.04
CA GLY A 308 10.17 7.45 0.54
C GLY A 308 9.55 6.15 0.96
N THR A 309 8.51 5.76 0.24
CA THR A 309 7.79 4.50 0.44
C THR A 309 7.59 3.79 -0.89
N CYS A 310 7.24 2.51 -0.84
CA CYS A 310 6.43 1.89 -1.87
C CYS A 310 4.96 2.21 -1.61
N ARG A 311 4.08 1.98 -2.59
CA ARG A 311 2.63 2.14 -2.43
C ARG A 311 1.89 1.08 -3.22
N HIS A 312 1.08 0.24 -2.58
CA HIS A 312 0.09 -0.59 -3.28
C HIS A 312 -1.19 0.21 -3.59
N GLN A 313 -1.99 -0.26 -4.56
CA GLN A 313 -3.08 0.54 -5.13
C GLN A 313 -4.46 0.30 -4.51
N ASP A 314 -4.58 -0.65 -3.59
CA ASP A 314 -5.84 -1.11 -3.02
C ASP A 314 -6.27 -0.31 -1.78
N PHE A 315 -7.53 -0.46 -1.41
CA PHE A 315 -8.14 0.08 -0.20
C PHE A 315 -9.03 -1.00 0.42
N TYR A 316 -9.07 -1.06 1.76
CA TYR A 316 -9.81 -2.10 2.48
C TYR A 316 -11.27 -2.19 2.03
N GLY A 317 -11.73 -3.40 1.67
CA GLY A 317 -13.09 -3.65 1.20
C GLY A 317 -13.41 -3.15 -0.22
N LYS A 318 -12.42 -2.60 -0.94
CA LYS A 318 -12.57 -2.12 -2.33
C LYS A 318 -11.68 -2.84 -3.33
N ALA A 319 -10.88 -3.81 -2.89
CA ALA A 319 -9.81 -4.36 -3.72
C ALA A 319 -8.97 -3.20 -4.33
N ASN A 320 -8.62 -3.29 -5.61
CA ASN A 320 -8.01 -2.20 -6.39
C ASN A 320 -9.02 -1.28 -7.11
N ALA A 321 -10.33 -1.45 -6.91
CA ALA A 321 -11.37 -0.64 -7.55
C ALA A 321 -11.62 0.65 -6.74
N VAL A 322 -10.66 1.56 -6.78
CA VAL A 322 -10.65 2.79 -5.99
C VAL A 322 -10.74 4.02 -6.89
N SER A 323 -11.33 5.11 -6.39
CA SER A 323 -11.41 6.38 -7.11
C SER A 323 -10.07 7.13 -7.09
N ASP A 324 -9.83 7.99 -8.08
CA ASP A 324 -8.71 8.94 -8.08
C ASP A 324 -8.52 9.72 -6.77
N GLU A 325 -9.61 10.07 -6.06
CA GLU A 325 -9.47 10.85 -4.83
C GLU A 325 -8.79 10.07 -3.71
N ILE A 326 -8.88 8.74 -3.70
CA ILE A 326 -8.09 7.89 -2.80
C ILE A 326 -6.61 7.96 -3.21
N HIS A 327 -6.31 7.91 -4.51
CA HIS A 327 -4.95 8.10 -5.03
C HIS A 327 -4.37 9.47 -4.66
N ARG A 328 -5.13 10.54 -4.88
CA ARG A 328 -4.71 11.91 -4.56
C ARG A 328 -4.56 12.12 -3.04
N ASN A 329 -5.41 11.50 -2.23
CA ASN A 329 -5.27 11.52 -0.77
C ASN A 329 -4.02 10.77 -0.30
N ASP A 330 -3.74 9.59 -0.86
CA ASP A 330 -2.52 8.83 -0.54
C ASP A 330 -1.25 9.67 -0.78
N MET A 331 -1.21 10.36 -1.92
CA MET A 331 -0.08 11.21 -2.29
C MET A 331 0.04 12.47 -1.40
N LYS A 332 -1.09 13.05 -0.96
CA LYS A 332 -1.09 14.15 0.02
C LYS A 332 -0.55 13.68 1.36
N LEU A 333 -1.00 12.53 1.88
CA LEU A 333 -0.52 11.97 3.13
C LEU A 333 0.99 11.66 3.08
N LEU A 334 1.49 11.15 1.95
CA LEU A 334 2.93 10.96 1.76
C LEU A 334 3.70 12.30 1.75
N LYS A 335 3.16 13.34 1.12
CA LYS A 335 3.82 14.65 1.08
C LYS A 335 3.82 15.30 2.46
N ASP A 336 2.70 15.21 3.18
CA ASP A 336 2.56 15.68 4.57
C ASP A 336 3.49 14.94 5.52
N MET A 337 3.83 13.68 5.21
CA MET A 337 4.83 12.89 5.92
C MET A 337 6.25 13.47 5.77
N GLY A 338 6.48 14.26 4.71
CA GLY A 338 7.80 14.76 4.33
C GLY A 338 8.52 13.87 3.30
N SER A 339 7.86 12.85 2.75
CA SER A 339 8.43 12.00 1.70
C SER A 339 8.76 12.81 0.44
N ASN A 340 9.89 12.48 -0.20
CA ASN A 340 10.30 13.05 -1.49
C ASN A 340 10.50 11.99 -2.58
N PHE A 341 10.28 10.72 -2.27
CA PHE A 341 10.54 9.59 -3.15
C PHE A 341 9.38 8.60 -3.12
N LEU A 342 8.99 8.09 -4.30
CA LEU A 342 7.97 7.06 -4.43
C LEU A 342 8.47 5.95 -5.36
N ARG A 343 8.48 4.72 -4.86
CA ARG A 343 8.59 3.53 -5.72
C ARG A 343 7.17 3.07 -6.08
N ILE A 344 6.80 3.27 -7.34
CA ILE A 344 5.51 2.82 -7.88
C ILE A 344 5.66 1.32 -8.19
N ALA A 345 5.31 0.50 -7.20
CA ALA A 345 5.46 -0.95 -7.20
C ALA A 345 4.12 -1.67 -6.95
N HIS A 346 3.95 -2.94 -7.33
CA HIS A 346 4.81 -3.71 -8.23
C HIS A 346 4.33 -3.61 -9.69
N TYR A 347 3.66 -2.52 -10.06
CA TYR A 347 3.01 -2.36 -11.36
C TYR A 347 2.77 -0.88 -11.65
N PRO A 348 2.56 -0.49 -12.92
CA PRO A 348 2.09 0.85 -13.26
C PRO A 348 0.77 1.15 -12.55
N GLN A 349 0.71 2.33 -11.95
CA GLN A 349 -0.46 2.77 -11.21
C GLN A 349 -1.31 3.76 -12.00
N ASP A 350 -2.39 4.20 -11.37
CA ASP A 350 -3.33 5.18 -11.91
C ASP A 350 -2.64 6.48 -12.34
N PRO A 351 -3.09 7.14 -13.44
CA PRO A 351 -2.55 8.43 -13.88
C PRO A 351 -2.49 9.50 -12.78
N ALA A 352 -3.45 9.49 -11.84
CA ALA A 352 -3.51 10.43 -10.72
C ALA A 352 -2.27 10.33 -9.80
N ILE A 353 -1.61 9.16 -9.72
CA ILE A 353 -0.40 8.99 -8.91
C ILE A 353 0.75 9.82 -9.48
N LEU A 354 1.02 9.71 -10.79
CA LEU A 354 2.09 10.44 -11.43
C LEU A 354 1.77 11.92 -11.63
N GLU A 355 0.49 12.26 -11.84
CA GLU A 355 0.00 13.64 -11.76
C GLU A 355 0.43 14.27 -10.43
N MET A 356 0.17 13.59 -9.31
CA MET A 356 0.50 14.07 -7.98
C MET A 356 2.00 14.02 -7.69
N CYS A 357 2.75 13.04 -8.21
CA CYS A 357 4.22 13.05 -8.14
C CYS A 357 4.79 14.32 -8.78
N ASN A 358 4.28 14.70 -9.96
CA ASN A 358 4.72 15.89 -10.66
C ASN A 358 4.34 17.17 -9.89
N LYS A 359 3.09 17.26 -9.39
CA LYS A 359 2.53 18.46 -8.74
C LYS A 359 3.04 18.69 -7.32
N LEU A 360 3.15 17.62 -6.53
CA LEU A 360 3.59 17.71 -5.13
C LEU A 360 5.12 17.58 -4.99
N GLY A 361 5.82 17.17 -6.03
CA GLY A 361 7.26 17.03 -6.01
C GLY A 361 7.70 15.74 -5.32
N PHE A 362 7.63 14.64 -6.06
CA PHE A 362 8.22 13.36 -5.72
C PHE A 362 9.15 12.92 -6.86
N VAL A 363 10.34 12.45 -6.52
CA VAL A 363 11.10 11.59 -7.43
C VAL A 363 10.39 10.24 -7.47
N ALA A 364 10.25 9.64 -8.66
CA ALA A 364 9.55 8.38 -8.83
C ALA A 364 10.38 7.36 -9.62
N THR A 365 10.24 6.09 -9.24
CA THR A 365 10.54 4.93 -10.09
C THR A 365 9.25 4.19 -10.40
N LEU A 366 9.17 3.58 -11.58
CA LEU A 366 8.00 2.83 -12.03
C LEU A 366 8.41 1.46 -12.54
N GLU A 367 7.75 0.40 -12.06
CA GLU A 367 8.02 -0.98 -12.46
C GLU A 367 6.81 -1.67 -13.10
N ILE A 368 7.09 -2.70 -13.90
CA ILE A 368 6.10 -3.67 -14.36
C ILE A 368 6.01 -4.86 -13.37
N PRO A 369 4.93 -5.67 -13.38
CA PRO A 369 4.75 -6.78 -12.44
C PRO A 369 5.59 -8.03 -12.77
N PHE A 370 6.85 -7.84 -13.17
CA PHE A 370 7.84 -8.89 -13.32
C PHE A 370 8.41 -9.24 -11.93
N VAL A 371 7.63 -9.99 -11.15
CA VAL A 371 7.85 -10.20 -9.71
C VAL A 371 7.91 -11.68 -9.32
N ASP A 372 8.74 -12.02 -8.31
CA ASP A 372 9.01 -13.33 -7.66
C ASP A 372 9.50 -14.48 -8.55
N LYS A 373 8.84 -14.68 -9.68
CA LYS A 373 9.04 -15.73 -10.67
C LYS A 373 8.87 -15.11 -12.05
N ALA A 374 9.94 -15.09 -12.83
CA ALA A 374 9.86 -14.74 -14.24
C ALA A 374 9.00 -15.75 -15.02
N ALA A 375 8.29 -15.27 -16.05
CA ALA A 375 7.74 -16.18 -17.05
C ALA A 375 8.87 -17.00 -17.69
N ALA A 376 8.61 -18.29 -17.94
CA ALA A 376 9.65 -19.24 -18.30
C ALA A 376 9.81 -19.47 -19.82
N ASN A 377 9.06 -18.74 -20.65
CA ASN A 377 8.99 -18.95 -22.10
C ASN A 377 9.03 -17.62 -22.89
N GLU A 378 9.28 -17.71 -24.20
CA GLU A 378 9.43 -16.52 -25.06
C GLU A 378 8.14 -15.70 -25.18
N ALA A 379 6.95 -16.31 -25.09
CA ALA A 379 5.68 -15.57 -25.07
C ALA A 379 5.60 -14.66 -23.85
N GLY A 380 5.91 -15.19 -22.66
CA GLY A 380 5.92 -14.40 -21.42
C GLY A 380 7.01 -13.33 -21.37
N LYS A 381 8.17 -13.59 -21.97
CA LYS A 381 9.19 -12.55 -22.21
C LYS A 381 8.65 -11.45 -23.12
N GLN A 382 7.98 -11.79 -24.22
CA GLN A 382 7.41 -10.79 -25.13
C GLN A 382 6.27 -9.99 -24.50
N ASN A 383 5.40 -10.64 -23.72
CA ASN A 383 4.34 -9.96 -22.96
C ASN A 383 4.94 -8.98 -21.94
N SER A 384 6.02 -9.36 -21.25
CA SER A 384 6.74 -8.46 -20.33
C SER A 384 7.36 -7.26 -21.05
N ILE A 385 7.95 -7.46 -22.23
CA ILE A 385 8.48 -6.38 -23.07
C ILE A 385 7.36 -5.44 -23.52
N ASN A 386 6.20 -5.97 -23.91
CA ASN A 386 5.05 -5.17 -24.35
C ASN A 386 4.51 -4.31 -23.21
N MET A 387 4.27 -4.91 -22.02
CA MET A 387 3.86 -4.16 -20.83
C MET A 387 4.87 -3.07 -20.45
N LEU A 388 6.17 -3.33 -20.58
CA LEU A 388 7.20 -2.32 -20.32
C LEU A 388 7.13 -1.16 -21.31
N LYS A 389 6.92 -1.44 -22.60
CA LYS A 389 6.75 -0.40 -23.62
C LYS A 389 5.49 0.44 -23.38
N GLU A 390 4.37 -0.20 -23.06
CA GLU A 390 3.12 0.49 -22.71
C GLU A 390 3.32 1.40 -21.50
N ALA A 391 3.90 0.87 -20.42
CA ALA A 391 4.19 1.62 -19.20
C ALA A 391 5.09 2.83 -19.47
N ILE A 392 6.18 2.68 -20.22
CA ILE A 392 7.10 3.78 -20.55
C ILE A 392 6.39 4.82 -21.43
N ARG A 393 5.69 4.39 -22.47
CA ARG A 393 5.11 5.30 -23.47
C ARG A 393 3.94 6.10 -22.92
N PHE A 394 3.06 5.48 -22.13
CA PHE A 394 1.95 6.17 -21.49
C PHE A 394 2.44 7.15 -20.40
N ASN A 395 3.54 6.82 -19.71
CA ASN A 395 4.05 7.65 -18.61
C ASN A 395 5.24 8.55 -18.99
N TYR A 396 5.62 8.61 -20.27
CA TYR A 396 6.88 9.21 -20.74
C TYR A 396 7.07 10.68 -20.31
N ASN A 397 5.99 11.46 -20.34
CA ASN A 397 6.03 12.92 -20.14
C ASN A 397 6.00 13.33 -18.66
N ASN A 398 6.08 12.39 -17.72
CA ASN A 398 6.10 12.70 -16.30
C ASN A 398 7.51 13.11 -15.83
N PRO A 399 7.76 14.40 -15.48
CA PRO A 399 9.09 14.84 -15.04
C PRO A 399 9.57 14.16 -13.75
N ALA A 400 8.65 13.68 -12.91
CA ALA A 400 8.94 12.97 -11.66
C ALA A 400 9.70 11.66 -11.83
N ILE A 401 9.50 10.95 -12.95
CA ILE A 401 10.14 9.66 -13.17
C ILE A 401 11.63 9.89 -13.48
N VAL A 402 12.51 9.20 -12.75
CA VAL A 402 13.97 9.25 -12.95
C VAL A 402 14.57 7.91 -13.39
N ALA A 403 13.85 6.81 -13.12
CA ALA A 403 14.25 5.48 -13.56
C ALA A 403 13.04 4.59 -13.86
N TRP A 404 13.20 3.75 -14.88
CA TRP A 404 12.28 2.66 -15.22
C TRP A 404 12.81 1.36 -14.64
N ASN A 405 11.96 0.62 -13.94
CA ASN A 405 12.35 -0.60 -13.24
C ASN A 405 11.85 -1.85 -13.99
N LEU A 406 12.73 -2.85 -14.13
CA LEU A 406 12.41 -4.12 -14.75
C LEU A 406 11.38 -4.92 -13.94
N GLY A 407 11.50 -4.93 -12.62
CA GLY A 407 10.75 -5.84 -11.75
C GLY A 407 11.38 -6.05 -10.38
N ASN A 408 10.92 -7.08 -9.67
CA ASN A 408 11.16 -7.27 -8.24
C ASN A 408 11.42 -8.74 -7.87
N GLU A 409 12.52 -9.03 -7.18
CA GLU A 409 12.75 -10.33 -6.51
C GLU A 409 12.54 -11.58 -7.39
N THR A 410 12.83 -11.50 -8.68
CA THR A 410 12.54 -12.53 -9.71
C THR A 410 13.21 -13.90 -9.48
N THR A 411 14.02 -14.02 -8.42
CA THR A 411 14.71 -15.23 -7.96
C THR A 411 14.11 -15.82 -6.68
N MET A 412 12.98 -15.28 -6.18
CA MET A 412 12.39 -15.69 -4.90
C MET A 412 11.69 -17.04 -5.01
N LYS A 413 10.89 -17.21 -6.07
CA LYS A 413 10.21 -18.47 -6.39
C LYS A 413 10.77 -19.12 -7.65
N ALA A 414 12.06 -18.89 -7.91
CA ALA A 414 12.78 -19.61 -8.95
C ALA A 414 12.90 -21.11 -8.58
N PRO A 415 12.96 -22.02 -9.57
CA PRO A 415 13.13 -23.45 -9.32
C PRO A 415 14.36 -23.77 -8.47
N GLU A 416 14.33 -24.86 -7.70
CA GLU A 416 15.47 -25.29 -6.85
C GLU A 416 16.75 -25.54 -7.66
N SER A 417 16.60 -26.13 -8.85
CA SER A 417 17.64 -26.23 -9.87
C SER A 417 17.22 -25.39 -11.06
N LEU A 418 18.03 -24.39 -11.40
CA LEU A 418 17.70 -23.48 -12.49
C LEU A 418 17.94 -24.10 -13.87
N GLY A 419 18.76 -25.15 -14.02
CA GLY A 419 19.14 -25.71 -15.33
C GLY A 419 19.82 -24.70 -16.27
N GLU A 420 20.52 -25.16 -17.30
CA GLU A 420 21.21 -24.21 -18.21
C GLU A 420 20.23 -23.40 -19.07
N ASP A 421 19.19 -24.04 -19.60
CA ASP A 421 18.23 -23.40 -20.49
C ASP A 421 17.39 -22.33 -19.79
N TYR A 422 16.91 -22.60 -18.57
CA TYR A 422 16.14 -21.61 -17.83
C TYR A 422 17.04 -20.46 -17.36
N VAL A 423 18.29 -20.70 -16.92
CA VAL A 423 19.23 -19.60 -16.63
C VAL A 423 19.47 -18.74 -17.87
N LYS A 424 19.65 -19.35 -19.04
CA LYS A 424 19.85 -18.63 -20.31
C LYS A 424 18.63 -17.79 -20.68
N HIS A 425 17.43 -18.35 -20.60
CA HIS A 425 16.20 -17.62 -20.88
C HIS A 425 15.93 -16.50 -19.86
N PHE A 426 16.14 -16.79 -18.57
CA PHE A 426 15.97 -15.84 -17.48
C PHE A 426 16.90 -14.62 -17.63
N LYS A 427 18.19 -14.87 -17.91
CA LYS A 427 19.17 -13.82 -18.20
C LYS A 427 18.79 -13.04 -19.46
N SER A 428 18.44 -13.73 -20.55
CA SER A 428 18.02 -13.09 -21.81
C SER A 428 16.79 -12.19 -21.62
N THR A 429 15.87 -12.57 -20.73
CA THR A 429 14.69 -11.75 -20.40
C THR A 429 15.10 -10.46 -19.69
N HIS A 430 15.98 -10.52 -18.68
CA HIS A 430 16.48 -9.33 -17.99
C HIS A 430 17.24 -8.39 -18.94
N GLU A 431 18.11 -8.94 -19.79
CA GLU A 431 18.84 -8.18 -20.81
C GLU A 431 17.89 -7.51 -21.83
N ALA A 432 16.86 -8.23 -22.28
CA ALA A 432 15.88 -7.70 -23.24
C ALA A 432 15.05 -6.56 -22.63
N LEU A 433 14.62 -6.68 -21.37
CA LEU A 433 13.89 -5.62 -20.68
C LEU A 433 14.78 -4.39 -20.43
N ALA A 434 16.02 -4.59 -19.96
CA ALA A 434 16.98 -3.49 -19.77
C ALA A 434 17.31 -2.76 -21.07
N LYS A 435 17.49 -3.51 -22.16
CA LYS A 435 17.67 -2.96 -23.51
C LYS A 435 16.44 -2.18 -23.97
N THR A 436 15.24 -2.72 -23.74
CA THR A 436 13.97 -2.06 -24.10
C THR A 436 13.84 -0.69 -23.43
N ILE A 437 14.21 -0.55 -22.15
CA ILE A 437 14.23 0.76 -21.47
C ILE A 437 15.10 1.75 -22.24
N LYS A 438 16.31 1.35 -22.64
CA LYS A 438 17.25 2.25 -23.33
C LYS A 438 16.86 2.57 -24.77
N GLU A 439 16.09 1.70 -25.42
CA GLU A 439 15.53 1.96 -26.74
C GLU A 439 14.35 2.94 -26.67
N GLU A 440 13.46 2.79 -25.68
CA GLU A 440 12.27 3.63 -25.53
C GLU A 440 12.60 4.98 -24.85
N ASP A 441 13.51 5.01 -23.88
CA ASP A 441 13.87 6.22 -23.14
C ASP A 441 15.36 6.33 -22.77
N LYS A 442 16.06 7.19 -23.51
CA LYS A 442 17.48 7.52 -23.25
C LYS A 442 17.67 8.59 -22.18
N THR A 443 16.60 9.18 -21.67
CA THR A 443 16.66 10.34 -20.75
C THR A 443 16.56 9.95 -19.27
N ARG A 444 16.38 8.66 -18.98
CA ARG A 444 16.19 8.11 -17.64
C ARG A 444 17.04 6.85 -17.42
N TYR A 445 17.23 6.50 -16.15
CA TYR A 445 18.01 5.33 -15.77
C TYR A 445 17.20 4.03 -15.90
N SER A 446 17.89 2.90 -16.05
CA SER A 446 17.32 1.56 -15.83
C SER A 446 17.58 1.10 -14.39
N TYR A 447 16.60 0.42 -13.81
CA TYR A 447 16.60 -0.02 -12.42
C TYR A 447 16.09 -1.47 -12.30
N THR A 448 16.55 -2.22 -11.29
CA THR A 448 16.06 -3.58 -10.98
C THR A 448 16.15 -3.83 -9.48
N VAL A 449 15.27 -4.66 -8.92
CA VAL A 449 15.20 -4.93 -7.48
C VAL A 449 15.41 -6.41 -7.15
N PHE A 450 16.23 -6.69 -6.14
CA PHE A 450 16.62 -8.03 -5.71
C PHE A 450 16.37 -8.26 -4.21
N PHE A 451 16.25 -9.52 -3.78
CA PHE A 451 16.26 -9.86 -2.34
C PHE A 451 17.49 -10.66 -1.91
N ARG A 452 18.04 -11.50 -2.79
CA ARG A 452 19.27 -12.27 -2.50
C ARG A 452 20.50 -11.39 -2.53
N GLU A 453 21.61 -11.95 -2.06
CA GLU A 453 22.88 -11.25 -1.97
C GLU A 453 23.44 -10.81 -3.33
N PRO A 454 24.17 -9.67 -3.38
CA PRO A 454 24.70 -9.11 -4.62
C PRO A 454 25.47 -10.12 -5.50
N ALA A 455 26.34 -10.93 -4.90
CA ALA A 455 27.15 -11.92 -5.62
C ALA A 455 26.32 -13.03 -6.30
N TYR A 456 25.15 -13.37 -5.74
CA TYR A 456 24.26 -14.37 -6.35
C TYR A 456 23.69 -13.83 -7.67
N GLN A 457 23.22 -12.58 -7.66
CA GLN A 457 22.63 -11.94 -8.84
C GLN A 457 23.70 -11.64 -9.90
N ASP A 458 24.91 -11.29 -9.47
CA ASP A 458 26.06 -11.06 -10.34
C ASP A 458 26.46 -12.34 -11.08
N LYS A 459 26.56 -13.47 -10.36
CA LYS A 459 26.85 -14.79 -10.95
C LYS A 459 25.80 -15.21 -11.98
N LEU A 460 24.52 -14.87 -11.77
CA LEU A 460 23.45 -15.10 -12.75
C LEU A 460 23.53 -14.15 -13.96
N GLY A 461 24.31 -13.07 -13.88
CA GLY A 461 24.46 -12.08 -14.93
C GLY A 461 23.22 -11.20 -15.11
N ILE A 462 22.44 -10.97 -14.05
CA ILE A 462 21.20 -10.20 -14.10
C ILE A 462 21.30 -8.79 -13.49
N ARG A 463 22.48 -8.39 -12.99
CA ARG A 463 22.79 -7.01 -12.53
C ARG A 463 23.03 -6.04 -13.70
N VAL A 464 22.20 -6.12 -14.74
CA VAL A 464 22.41 -5.47 -16.06
C VAL A 464 21.97 -4.00 -16.12
N THR A 465 21.24 -3.51 -15.11
CA THR A 465 20.75 -2.13 -15.05
C THR A 465 21.77 -1.17 -14.45
N GLU A 466 21.57 0.12 -14.67
CA GLU A 466 22.46 1.15 -14.11
C GLU A 466 22.29 1.31 -12.60
N ILE A 467 21.08 1.11 -12.08
CA ILE A 467 20.80 1.16 -10.64
C ILE A 467 20.34 -0.22 -10.17
N VAL A 468 20.71 -0.61 -8.94
CA VAL A 468 20.22 -1.84 -8.30
C VAL A 468 19.55 -1.55 -6.96
N GLY A 469 18.49 -2.29 -6.67
CA GLY A 469 17.73 -2.19 -5.44
C GLY A 469 17.81 -3.48 -4.65
N TYR A 470 17.84 -3.39 -3.32
CA TYR A 470 17.77 -4.56 -2.46
C TYR A 470 16.67 -4.43 -1.41
N ASN A 471 15.80 -5.43 -1.37
CA ASN A 471 14.78 -5.60 -0.35
C ASN A 471 15.41 -6.29 0.85
N LYS A 472 15.41 -5.65 2.03
CA LYS A 472 16.02 -6.21 3.25
C LYS A 472 15.19 -5.92 4.48
N TYR A 473 14.90 -6.99 5.22
CA TYR A 473 14.05 -7.02 6.41
C TYR A 473 14.86 -7.43 7.66
N TYR A 474 16.02 -6.80 7.85
CA TYR A 474 16.85 -6.94 9.05
C TYR A 474 16.06 -6.50 10.29
N GLY A 475 16.13 -7.27 11.37
CA GLY A 475 15.31 -7.05 12.56
C GLY A 475 13.83 -7.43 12.38
N TRP A 476 13.41 -7.98 11.24
CA TRP A 476 12.07 -8.55 11.07
C TRP A 476 12.16 -10.01 10.67
N TYR A 477 12.50 -10.33 9.40
CA TYR A 477 12.59 -11.71 8.92
C TYR A 477 13.94 -12.38 9.19
N ILE A 478 15.00 -11.57 9.31
CA ILE A 478 16.39 -12.03 9.46
C ILE A 478 17.13 -11.06 10.39
N GLU A 479 18.14 -11.56 11.10
CA GLU A 479 18.99 -10.78 12.01
C GLU A 479 18.21 -10.02 13.11
N GLU A 480 18.91 -9.41 14.05
CA GLU A 480 18.30 -8.67 15.16
C GLU A 480 18.27 -7.16 14.90
N LEU A 481 17.45 -6.44 15.68
CA LEU A 481 17.20 -5.01 15.51
C LEU A 481 18.47 -4.17 15.72
N GLU A 482 19.32 -4.58 16.65
CA GLU A 482 20.55 -3.89 17.01
C GLU A 482 21.62 -3.96 15.90
N ASP A 483 21.52 -4.95 15.01
CA ASP A 483 22.51 -5.20 13.94
C ASP A 483 22.17 -4.49 12.61
N ILE A 484 21.06 -3.75 12.53
CA ILE A 484 20.58 -3.14 11.28
C ILE A 484 21.64 -2.23 10.63
N ASP A 485 22.29 -1.35 11.38
CA ASP A 485 23.32 -0.44 10.83
C ASP A 485 24.49 -1.23 10.24
N LYS A 486 25.04 -2.19 11.00
CA LYS A 486 26.13 -3.05 10.55
C LYS A 486 25.74 -3.83 9.29
N ASN A 487 24.58 -4.46 9.29
CA ASN A 487 24.11 -5.28 8.16
C ASN A 487 23.89 -4.48 6.89
N LEU A 488 23.37 -3.24 7.01
CA LEU A 488 23.23 -2.35 5.86
C LEU A 488 24.59 -1.89 5.31
N ARG A 489 25.56 -1.55 6.18
CA ARG A 489 26.93 -1.23 5.74
C ARG A 489 27.60 -2.41 5.02
N ASP A 490 27.45 -3.61 5.57
CA ASP A 490 28.00 -4.84 4.99
C ASP A 490 27.35 -5.16 3.63
N LEU A 491 26.05 -4.90 3.46
CA LEU A 491 25.37 -5.05 2.17
C LEU A 491 25.87 -4.04 1.13
N VAL A 492 25.95 -2.76 1.50
CA VAL A 492 26.47 -1.70 0.62
C VAL A 492 27.88 -2.03 0.16
N LYS A 493 28.76 -2.38 1.09
CA LYS A 493 30.15 -2.78 0.80
C LYS A 493 30.20 -3.90 -0.24
N ARG A 494 29.46 -5.00 -0.02
CA ARG A 494 29.44 -6.14 -0.95
C ARG A 494 28.83 -5.80 -2.32
N SER A 495 27.92 -4.84 -2.38
CA SER A 495 27.38 -4.36 -3.65
C SER A 495 28.44 -3.61 -4.46
N LEU A 496 29.20 -2.71 -3.81
CA LEU A 496 30.23 -1.86 -4.42
C LEU A 496 31.53 -2.61 -4.73
N GLU A 497 31.85 -3.69 -3.99
CA GLU A 497 32.98 -4.58 -4.32
C GLU A 497 32.82 -5.26 -5.69
N LEU A 498 31.58 -5.46 -6.14
CA LEU A 498 31.28 -6.05 -7.44
C LEU A 498 31.26 -5.00 -8.56
N ASP A 499 30.77 -3.79 -8.27
CA ASP A 499 30.75 -2.66 -9.19
C ASP A 499 30.78 -1.34 -8.40
N PRO A 500 31.95 -0.68 -8.28
CA PRO A 500 32.14 0.52 -7.45
C PRO A 500 31.28 1.71 -7.89
N ASP A 501 30.91 1.78 -9.17
CA ASP A 501 30.18 2.91 -9.74
C ASP A 501 28.66 2.67 -9.79
N LYS A 502 28.17 1.51 -9.32
CA LYS A 502 26.75 1.12 -9.41
C LYS A 502 25.92 1.62 -8.22
N PRO A 503 25.02 2.61 -8.41
CA PRO A 503 24.21 3.15 -7.33
C PRO A 503 23.24 2.11 -6.75
N PHE A 504 23.07 2.20 -5.44
CA PHE A 504 22.25 1.28 -4.64
C PHE A 504 21.06 2.00 -4.01
N ILE A 505 19.89 1.37 -4.05
CA ILE A 505 18.68 1.79 -3.33
C ILE A 505 18.25 0.68 -2.36
N LEU A 506 17.95 1.02 -1.10
CA LEU A 506 17.26 0.11 -0.18
C LEU A 506 15.76 0.11 -0.55
N SER A 507 15.37 -0.79 -1.44
CA SER A 507 14.10 -0.73 -2.17
C SER A 507 12.89 -1.16 -1.36
N GLU A 508 13.10 -1.94 -0.30
CA GLU A 508 12.09 -2.29 0.71
C GLU A 508 12.77 -2.50 2.06
N TYR A 509 12.15 -1.95 3.11
CA TYR A 509 12.38 -2.30 4.50
C TYR A 509 11.12 -2.00 5.33
N GLY A 510 10.86 -2.77 6.37
CA GLY A 510 9.69 -2.56 7.24
C GLY A 510 9.36 -3.76 8.12
N GLY A 511 8.35 -3.61 8.96
CA GLY A 511 7.85 -4.65 9.86
C GLY A 511 6.36 -4.47 10.11
N GLY A 512 5.67 -5.56 10.38
CA GLY A 512 4.22 -5.55 10.55
C GLY A 512 3.81 -4.96 11.89
N ALA A 513 2.72 -4.21 11.91
CA ALA A 513 2.07 -3.76 13.14
C ALA A 513 0.55 -3.81 13.02
N ASP A 514 -0.09 -4.36 14.05
CA ASP A 514 -1.52 -4.28 14.28
C ASP A 514 -1.78 -3.18 15.33
N PRO A 515 -2.55 -2.12 15.01
CA PRO A 515 -2.92 -1.07 15.96
C PRO A 515 -3.58 -1.59 17.26
N ARG A 516 -4.16 -2.78 17.22
CA ARG A 516 -4.77 -3.47 18.37
C ARG A 516 -3.74 -4.03 19.35
N LEU A 517 -2.48 -4.20 18.93
CA LEU A 517 -1.41 -4.77 19.75
C LEU A 517 -0.47 -3.68 20.27
N ARG A 518 -0.38 -3.57 21.59
CA ARG A 518 0.43 -2.55 22.28
C ARG A 518 1.29 -3.17 23.35
N THR A 519 2.51 -2.69 23.55
CA THR A 519 3.42 -3.26 24.55
C THR A 519 4.45 -2.26 25.05
N TYR A 520 4.92 -2.48 26.28
CA TYR A 520 6.08 -1.77 26.83
C TYR A 520 7.39 -2.55 26.64
N ASN A 521 7.29 -3.82 26.23
CA ASN A 521 8.43 -4.72 26.00
C ASN A 521 8.35 -5.28 24.58
N PRO A 522 8.55 -4.45 23.54
CA PRO A 522 8.40 -4.87 22.16
C PRO A 522 9.44 -5.92 21.77
N THR A 523 8.99 -6.95 21.06
CA THR A 523 9.80 -8.07 20.60
C THR A 523 9.50 -8.40 19.14
N ARG A 524 10.47 -8.97 18.43
CA ARG A 524 10.34 -9.29 17.01
C ARG A 524 9.13 -10.19 16.76
N PHE A 525 8.28 -9.80 15.80
CA PHE A 525 6.99 -10.44 15.46
C PHE A 525 5.90 -10.48 16.54
N ASP A 526 5.97 -9.65 17.58
CA ASP A 526 4.78 -9.47 18.42
C ASP A 526 3.69 -8.60 17.75
N PHE A 527 3.99 -8.04 16.57
CA PHE A 527 3.13 -7.14 15.78
C PHE A 527 2.66 -5.90 16.54
N SER A 528 3.35 -5.54 17.62
CA SER A 528 3.06 -4.31 18.35
C SER A 528 3.44 -3.09 17.53
N VAL A 529 2.67 -2.03 17.71
CA VAL A 529 2.99 -0.71 17.13
C VAL A 529 4.35 -0.22 17.61
N GLU A 530 4.71 -0.50 18.86
CA GLU A 530 5.99 -0.10 19.46
C GLU A 530 7.18 -0.81 18.80
N TYR A 531 7.08 -2.10 18.43
CA TYR A 531 8.15 -2.77 17.71
C TYR A 531 8.37 -2.16 16.32
N GLN A 532 7.31 -1.90 15.57
CA GLN A 532 7.41 -1.24 14.26
C GLN A 532 8.04 0.15 14.39
N PHE A 533 7.68 0.92 15.42
CA PHE A 533 8.28 2.23 15.69
C PHE A 533 9.79 2.12 15.93
N LEU A 534 10.24 1.20 16.80
CA LEU A 534 11.67 0.99 17.07
C LEU A 534 12.44 0.52 15.83
N LEU A 535 11.83 -0.39 15.05
CA LEU A 535 12.40 -0.89 13.81
C LEU A 535 12.66 0.27 12.83
N HIS A 536 11.67 1.11 12.57
CA HIS A 536 11.84 2.26 11.67
C HIS A 536 12.80 3.31 12.23
N LYS A 537 12.85 3.54 13.55
CA LYS A 537 13.85 4.42 14.18
C LYS A 537 15.27 3.91 13.89
N ALA A 538 15.52 2.61 14.05
CA ALA A 538 16.82 1.99 13.78
C ALA A 538 17.22 2.09 12.30
N TYR A 539 16.31 1.75 11.39
CA TYR A 539 16.54 1.88 9.95
C TYR A 539 16.84 3.32 9.54
N MET A 540 16.04 4.30 9.97
CA MET A 540 16.26 5.70 9.61
C MET A 540 17.60 6.23 10.13
N LYS A 541 18.00 5.83 11.35
CA LYS A 541 19.31 6.19 11.89
C LYS A 541 20.45 5.63 11.05
N ALA A 542 20.35 4.40 10.56
CA ALA A 542 21.34 3.80 9.66
C ALA A 542 21.34 4.47 8.27
N ILE A 543 20.17 4.55 7.62
CA ILE A 543 20.01 5.07 6.25
C ILE A 543 20.57 6.50 6.11
N LEU A 544 20.28 7.37 7.08
CA LEU A 544 20.75 8.76 7.06
C LEU A 544 22.28 8.87 7.24
N ASN A 545 22.91 7.88 7.88
CA ASN A 545 24.36 7.83 8.14
C ASN A 545 25.16 7.00 7.13
N ILE A 546 24.53 6.48 6.07
CA ILE A 546 25.18 5.72 5.00
C ILE A 546 24.92 6.46 3.67
N PRO A 547 25.83 7.35 3.21
CA PRO A 547 25.62 8.17 2.01
C PRO A 547 25.47 7.34 0.72
N GLU A 548 26.08 6.16 0.66
CA GLU A 548 26.02 5.22 -0.47
C GLU A 548 24.62 4.59 -0.67
N ILE A 549 23.76 4.64 0.36
CA ILE A 549 22.33 4.34 0.17
C ILE A 549 21.70 5.56 -0.50
N VAL A 550 21.60 5.52 -1.82
CA VAL A 550 21.15 6.68 -2.63
C VAL A 550 19.68 7.01 -2.37
N GLY A 551 18.88 5.97 -2.15
CA GLY A 551 17.50 6.10 -1.71
C GLY A 551 17.03 4.94 -0.86
N ALA A 552 15.94 5.16 -0.12
CA ALA A 552 15.29 4.11 0.66
C ALA A 552 13.76 4.22 0.59
N ASN A 553 13.08 3.08 0.40
CA ASN A 553 11.62 2.98 0.38
C ASN A 553 11.13 2.08 1.51
N VAL A 554 10.29 2.65 2.37
CA VAL A 554 9.51 1.86 3.34
C VAL A 554 8.57 0.91 2.59
N TRP A 555 8.58 -0.36 2.96
CA TRP A 555 7.55 -1.33 2.60
C TRP A 555 6.55 -1.45 3.76
N ASN A 556 5.39 -0.80 3.71
CA ASN A 556 4.80 -0.03 2.60
C ASN A 556 4.23 1.31 3.10
N TYR A 557 3.67 2.14 2.22
CA TYR A 557 2.89 3.31 2.63
C TYR A 557 1.69 2.90 3.49
N ALA A 558 0.82 2.04 2.96
CA ALA A 558 -0.40 1.58 3.61
C ALA A 558 -0.37 0.07 3.80
N ASP A 559 -1.10 -0.42 4.79
CA ASP A 559 -1.47 -1.83 4.84
C ASP A 559 -2.31 -2.17 3.59
N PHE A 560 -2.11 -3.38 3.07
CA PHE A 560 -2.73 -3.80 1.81
C PHE A 560 -3.16 -5.26 1.86
N GLN A 561 -4.16 -5.60 1.05
CA GLN A 561 -4.83 -6.89 1.05
C GLN A 561 -4.06 -7.92 0.23
N VAL A 562 -3.88 -9.10 0.81
CA VAL A 562 -3.14 -10.24 0.28
C VAL A 562 -3.81 -11.50 0.81
N GLU A 563 -4.56 -12.20 -0.04
CA GLU A 563 -5.45 -13.29 0.38
C GLU A 563 -4.76 -14.33 1.27
N HIS A 564 -3.63 -14.87 0.82
CA HIS A 564 -2.93 -15.94 1.52
C HIS A 564 -2.16 -15.51 2.78
N ARG A 565 -2.15 -14.21 3.14
CA ARG A 565 -1.47 -13.74 4.34
C ARG A 565 -2.25 -14.09 5.59
N LYS A 566 -1.50 -14.43 6.63
CA LYS A 566 -2.03 -14.78 7.95
C LYS A 566 -1.43 -13.80 8.97
N ASP A 567 -0.89 -14.29 10.07
CA ASP A 567 -0.32 -13.47 11.15
C ASP A 567 -1.41 -12.75 11.97
N ALA A 568 -1.07 -11.64 12.64
CA ALA A 568 -1.96 -10.92 13.54
C ALA A 568 -3.21 -10.34 12.85
N VAL A 569 -3.13 -10.07 11.56
CA VAL A 569 -4.24 -9.56 10.74
C VAL A 569 -4.32 -10.41 9.47
N PRO A 570 -5.17 -11.45 9.45
CA PRO A 570 -5.39 -12.27 8.27
C PRO A 570 -5.71 -11.44 7.02
N HIS A 571 -5.30 -11.95 5.87
CA HIS A 571 -5.52 -11.36 4.55
C HIS A 571 -4.89 -9.97 4.34
N ILE A 572 -4.09 -9.46 5.29
CA ILE A 572 -3.49 -8.13 5.23
C ILE A 572 -1.97 -8.23 5.41
N ASN A 573 -1.24 -7.59 4.50
CA ASN A 573 0.13 -7.19 4.77
C ASN A 573 0.13 -5.90 5.59
N ASN A 574 0.32 -6.03 6.91
CA ASN A 574 0.20 -4.95 7.88
C ASN A 574 1.49 -4.15 8.14
N LYS A 575 2.38 -4.04 7.15
CA LYS A 575 3.65 -3.28 7.25
C LYS A 575 3.53 -1.79 6.93
N GLY A 576 2.33 -1.30 6.65
CA GLY A 576 2.08 0.09 6.32
C GLY A 576 2.46 1.05 7.45
N LEU A 577 2.81 2.28 7.07
CA LEU A 577 2.88 3.43 7.99
C LEU A 577 1.48 4.01 8.26
N VAL A 578 0.52 3.70 7.39
CA VAL A 578 -0.91 3.93 7.61
C VAL A 578 -1.68 2.61 7.53
N SER A 579 -2.86 2.55 8.15
CA SER A 579 -3.75 1.39 8.07
C SER A 579 -4.31 1.18 6.65
N ALA A 580 -5.01 0.07 6.42
CA ALA A 580 -5.64 -0.21 5.13
C ALA A 580 -6.74 0.82 4.76
N THR A 581 -7.25 1.56 5.76
CA THR A 581 -8.19 2.68 5.65
C THR A 581 -7.51 4.06 5.77
N ARG A 582 -6.17 4.11 5.74
CA ARG A 582 -5.32 5.32 5.74
C ARG A 582 -5.23 6.08 7.07
N GLU A 583 -5.51 5.41 8.19
CA GLU A 583 -5.24 5.96 9.52
C GLU A 583 -3.75 5.91 9.84
N LYS A 584 -3.20 7.01 10.36
CA LYS A 584 -1.76 7.13 10.63
C LYS A 584 -1.35 6.27 11.82
N LYS A 585 -0.34 5.40 11.63
CA LYS A 585 0.31 4.67 12.73
C LYS A 585 1.40 5.52 13.38
N ASP A 586 1.85 5.14 14.56
CA ASP A 586 2.86 5.88 15.34
C ASP A 586 4.15 6.13 14.53
N ALA A 587 4.59 5.16 13.73
CA ALA A 587 5.77 5.29 12.88
C ALA A 587 5.63 6.39 11.82
N TYR A 588 4.43 6.70 11.32
CA TYR A 588 4.21 7.82 10.39
C TYR A 588 4.63 9.16 11.01
N TYR A 589 4.32 9.38 12.29
CA TYR A 589 4.70 10.62 12.98
C TYR A 589 6.22 10.70 13.20
N LEU A 590 6.91 9.57 13.37
CA LEU A 590 8.38 9.53 13.39
C LEU A 590 8.97 10.04 12.06
N TYR A 591 8.47 9.55 10.92
CA TYR A 591 8.90 10.07 9.61
C TYR A 591 8.58 11.55 9.45
N GLN A 592 7.42 12.02 9.90
CA GLN A 592 7.11 13.45 9.90
C GLN A 592 8.14 14.28 10.66
N ALA A 593 8.50 13.87 11.87
CA ALA A 593 9.51 14.57 12.66
C ALA A 593 10.89 14.55 11.96
N LEU A 594 11.28 13.42 11.36
CA LEU A 594 12.58 13.29 10.69
C LEU A 594 12.68 14.03 9.35
N LEU A 595 11.58 14.11 8.59
CA LEU A 595 11.62 14.57 7.19
C LEU A 595 11.07 15.97 6.97
N LYS A 596 10.17 16.47 7.83
CA LYS A 596 9.62 17.83 7.65
C LYS A 596 10.69 18.88 7.95
N LYS A 597 10.79 19.85 7.03
CA LYS A 597 11.64 21.03 7.20
C LYS A 597 10.99 22.13 8.06
N THR A 598 9.66 22.09 8.22
CA THR A 598 8.92 23.01 9.08
C THR A 598 8.79 22.47 10.51
N PRO A 599 8.67 23.34 11.53
CA PRO A 599 8.47 22.90 12.92
C PRO A 599 7.32 21.90 13.05
N PHE A 600 7.57 20.80 13.76
CA PHE A 600 6.63 19.69 13.93
C PHE A 600 6.76 19.08 15.34
N LEU A 601 5.60 18.72 15.90
CA LEU A 601 5.45 18.08 17.21
C LEU A 601 4.21 17.19 17.17
N ALA A 602 4.30 15.96 17.70
CA ALA A 602 3.16 15.07 17.88
C ALA A 602 3.35 14.10 19.04
N ILE A 603 2.26 13.77 19.73
CA ILE A 603 2.20 12.59 20.62
C ILE A 603 2.05 11.37 19.72
N ALA A 604 3.11 10.57 19.56
CA ALA A 604 3.12 9.46 18.60
C ALA A 604 2.07 8.39 18.96
N SER A 605 1.93 8.09 20.25
CA SER A 605 1.03 7.06 20.78
C SER A 605 -0.42 7.51 21.00
N LYS A 606 -0.84 8.64 20.40
CA LYS A 606 -2.19 9.20 20.58
C LYS A 606 -3.33 8.34 20.02
N GLY A 607 -3.00 7.38 19.14
CA GLY A 607 -3.95 6.37 18.67
C GLY A 607 -4.28 5.31 19.73
N TRP A 608 -3.50 5.21 20.81
CA TRP A 608 -3.78 4.31 21.93
C TRP A 608 -4.59 5.02 23.01
N THR A 609 -5.86 5.29 22.68
CA THR A 609 -6.81 6.08 23.48
C THR A 609 -7.32 5.34 24.71
N ASN A 610 -7.46 4.01 24.65
CA ASN A 610 -7.92 3.18 25.76
C ASN A 610 -6.75 2.41 26.39
N ARG A 611 -6.43 2.72 27.65
CA ARG A 611 -5.32 2.10 28.40
C ARG A 611 -5.78 1.50 29.72
N SER A 612 -5.00 0.56 30.25
CA SER A 612 -5.20 -0.01 31.57
C SER A 612 -3.86 -0.28 32.23
N GLY A 613 -3.81 -0.24 33.55
CA GLY A 613 -2.61 -0.53 34.32
C GLY A 613 -2.92 -0.89 35.76
N ILE A 614 -2.03 -1.66 36.37
CA ILE A 614 -2.10 -2.00 37.80
C ILE A 614 -1.50 -0.83 38.59
N GLU A 615 -2.11 -0.47 39.72
CA GLU A 615 -1.57 0.55 40.61
C GLU A 615 -0.09 0.34 40.94
N ASP A 616 0.69 1.42 40.96
CA ASP A 616 2.13 1.38 41.26
C ASP A 616 2.38 0.75 42.65
N SER A 617 1.53 1.09 43.61
CA SER A 617 1.47 0.51 44.96
C SER A 617 0.03 0.45 45.47
N ASP A 618 -0.25 -0.37 46.48
CA ASP A 618 -1.60 -0.53 47.03
C ASP A 618 -2.15 0.82 47.52
N GLY A 619 -3.25 1.28 46.91
CA GLY A 619 -3.86 2.58 47.23
C GLY A 619 -3.16 3.79 46.61
N ALA A 620 -2.26 3.61 45.64
CA ALA A 620 -1.59 4.72 44.94
C ALA A 620 -2.57 5.58 44.12
N ASN A 621 -3.69 5.01 43.66
CA ASN A 621 -4.65 5.64 42.75
C ASN A 621 -4.04 6.11 41.40
N ILE A 622 -2.83 5.65 41.07
CA ILE A 622 -2.15 5.90 39.81
C ILE A 622 -1.44 4.64 39.31
N ALA A 623 -1.26 4.56 37.99
CA ALA A 623 -0.37 3.61 37.33
C ALA A 623 0.53 4.36 36.35
N THR A 624 1.83 4.29 36.58
CA THR A 624 2.81 5.03 35.77
C THR A 624 3.13 4.28 34.48
N GLN A 625 2.89 4.91 33.32
CA GLN A 625 3.13 4.29 32.00
C GLN A 625 3.78 5.27 31.00
N PRO A 626 4.60 4.78 30.05
CA PRO A 626 5.29 5.65 29.11
C PRO A 626 4.38 6.22 28.00
N ILE A 627 4.69 7.45 27.58
CA ILE A 627 4.22 8.06 26.33
C ILE A 627 5.44 8.53 25.53
N THR A 628 5.47 8.12 24.25
CA THR A 628 6.44 8.61 23.27
C THR A 628 5.89 9.83 22.53
N VAL A 629 6.73 10.86 22.45
CA VAL A 629 6.51 12.11 21.73
C VAL A 629 7.56 12.21 20.63
N VAL A 630 7.17 12.75 19.48
CA VAL A 630 8.07 13.00 18.34
C VAL A 630 8.05 14.46 17.95
N GLY A 631 9.19 14.99 17.55
CA GLY A 631 9.32 16.39 17.15
C GLY A 631 10.68 16.70 16.52
N ASN A 632 10.76 17.83 15.83
CA ASN A 632 11.98 18.29 15.14
C ASN A 632 12.54 19.61 15.70
N THR A 633 12.16 19.91 16.93
CA THR A 633 12.65 21.02 17.76
C THR A 633 13.75 20.52 18.70
N GLU A 634 14.28 21.39 19.56
CA GLU A 634 15.35 21.02 20.49
C GLU A 634 14.83 20.18 21.68
N GLU A 635 13.73 20.64 22.29
CA GLU A 635 13.14 20.02 23.48
C GLU A 635 11.61 20.09 23.46
N VAL A 636 10.97 19.27 24.29
CA VAL A 636 9.52 19.27 24.50
C VAL A 636 9.23 19.27 26.00
N GLU A 637 8.22 20.05 26.38
CA GLU A 637 7.59 19.98 27.70
C GLU A 637 6.30 19.17 27.61
N LEU A 638 6.08 18.28 28.57
CA LEU A 638 4.83 17.50 28.65
C LEU A 638 4.08 17.84 29.93
N PHE A 639 2.75 17.97 29.81
CA PHE A 639 1.82 18.17 30.90
C PHE A 639 0.85 16.98 30.96
N ALA A 640 0.59 16.49 32.17
CA ALA A 640 -0.44 15.51 32.45
C ALA A 640 -1.48 16.14 33.39
N ASN A 641 -2.73 16.21 32.94
CA ASN A 641 -3.84 16.86 33.67
C ASN A 641 -3.49 18.28 34.15
N GLY A 642 -2.87 19.07 33.26
CA GLY A 642 -2.44 20.45 33.55
C GLY A 642 -1.16 20.59 34.40
N LYS A 643 -0.55 19.49 34.85
CA LYS A 643 0.70 19.50 35.63
C LYS A 643 1.89 19.16 34.73
N SER A 644 2.88 20.05 34.67
CA SER A 644 4.14 19.79 33.96
C SER A 644 4.88 18.60 34.58
N LEU A 645 5.36 17.70 33.71
CA LEU A 645 6.30 16.63 34.04
C LEU A 645 7.75 16.98 33.63
N GLY A 646 7.99 18.26 33.30
CA GLY A 646 9.29 18.79 32.91
C GLY A 646 9.55 18.70 31.40
N LYS A 647 10.77 19.11 31.04
CA LYS A 647 11.25 19.15 29.67
C LYS A 647 12.22 18.02 29.37
N GLN A 648 12.21 17.54 28.14
CA GLN A 648 13.23 16.61 27.62
C GLN A 648 13.69 17.04 26.24
N ALA A 649 14.99 16.92 25.98
CA ALA A 649 15.54 17.04 24.64
C ALA A 649 15.13 15.84 23.78
N PHE A 650 14.95 16.06 22.48
CA PHE A 650 14.68 14.97 21.54
C PHE A 650 15.98 14.18 21.24
N ASP A 651 15.97 12.86 21.47
CA ASP A 651 16.97 11.93 20.93
C ASP A 651 16.46 11.35 19.60
N PHE A 652 17.11 11.73 18.51
CA PHE A 652 16.74 11.34 17.15
C PHE A 652 15.24 11.54 16.88
N SER A 653 14.76 12.75 17.17
CA SER A 653 13.36 13.18 17.03
C SER A 653 12.35 12.48 17.96
N THR A 654 12.81 11.86 19.05
CA THR A 654 11.93 11.16 20.02
C THR A 654 12.23 11.56 21.47
N ALA A 655 11.20 11.64 22.31
CA ALA A 655 11.30 11.81 23.76
C ALA A 655 10.24 10.95 24.45
N THR A 656 10.52 10.42 25.64
CA THR A 656 9.60 9.51 26.34
C THR A 656 9.39 9.98 27.78
N PHE A 657 8.13 10.14 28.17
CA PHE A 657 7.72 10.57 29.50
C PHE A 657 6.95 9.47 30.21
N ASN A 658 7.19 9.31 31.51
CA ASN A 658 6.43 8.41 32.37
C ASN A 658 5.24 9.18 32.97
N ILE A 659 4.03 8.78 32.59
CA ILE A 659 2.79 9.47 32.93
C ILE A 659 2.12 8.76 34.11
N PRO A 660 1.82 9.45 35.22
CA PRO A 660 1.07 8.88 36.33
C PRO A 660 -0.43 8.89 36.03
N PHE A 661 -0.90 7.93 35.22
CA PHE A 661 -2.30 7.86 34.82
C PHE A 661 -3.22 7.58 36.00
N GLN A 662 -4.35 8.28 36.05
CA GLN A 662 -5.41 8.10 37.04
C GLN A 662 -6.61 7.38 36.42
N GLN A 663 -7.48 6.79 37.24
CA GLN A 663 -8.74 6.22 36.76
C GLN A 663 -9.57 7.26 35.99
N GLY A 664 -10.07 6.90 34.81
CA GLY A 664 -10.89 7.75 33.95
C GLY A 664 -10.08 8.48 32.88
N GLN A 665 -10.60 9.61 32.41
CA GLN A 665 -9.97 10.37 31.33
C GLN A 665 -8.76 11.15 31.83
N ASN A 666 -7.64 11.05 31.11
CA ASN A 666 -6.41 11.80 31.35
C ASN A 666 -6.09 12.68 30.13
N LEU A 667 -5.81 13.96 30.39
CA LEU A 667 -5.38 14.93 29.39
C LEU A 667 -3.85 14.96 29.32
N ILE A 668 -3.30 14.70 28.14
CA ILE A 668 -1.86 14.81 27.86
C ILE A 668 -1.66 15.94 26.88
N GLU A 669 -0.82 16.91 27.24
CA GLU A 669 -0.48 18.04 26.39
C GLU A 669 1.04 18.10 26.22
N VAL A 670 1.50 18.35 25.00
CA VAL A 670 2.91 18.60 24.73
C VAL A 670 3.09 19.98 24.11
N VAL A 671 4.12 20.67 24.54
CA VAL A 671 4.46 22.01 24.06
C VAL A 671 5.93 22.05 23.67
N SER A 672 6.22 22.66 22.52
CA SER A 672 7.59 22.90 22.08
C SER A 672 7.67 24.22 21.32
N GLU A 673 8.86 24.80 21.23
CA GLU A 673 9.09 26.06 20.54
C GLU A 673 10.26 25.93 19.55
N LYS A 674 10.09 26.51 18.36
CA LYS A 674 11.14 26.62 17.35
C LYS A 674 10.86 27.80 16.44
N ASP A 675 11.88 28.60 16.15
CA ASP A 675 11.80 29.76 15.25
C ASP A 675 10.67 30.76 15.62
N GLY A 676 10.42 30.94 16.92
CA GLY A 676 9.34 31.81 17.43
C GLY A 676 7.92 31.23 17.25
N VAL A 677 7.79 29.99 16.80
CA VAL A 677 6.52 29.27 16.68
C VAL A 677 6.36 28.31 17.86
N THR A 678 5.30 28.50 18.65
CA THR A 678 4.89 27.54 19.68
C THR A 678 4.03 26.44 19.04
N LEU A 679 4.47 25.20 19.18
CA LEU A 679 3.78 23.99 18.75
C LEU A 679 3.08 23.34 19.94
N LYS A 680 1.89 22.79 19.70
CA LYS A 680 1.13 22.02 20.70
C LYS A 680 0.49 20.79 20.05
N ASP A 681 0.47 19.66 20.76
CA ASP A 681 -0.36 18.50 20.46
C ASP A 681 -1.02 17.99 21.75
N VAL A 682 -2.18 17.36 21.61
CA VAL A 682 -3.02 16.95 22.74
C VAL A 682 -3.55 15.54 22.50
N ALA A 683 -3.61 14.74 23.56
CA ALA A 683 -4.27 13.43 23.56
C ALA A 683 -5.16 13.29 24.80
N PHE A 684 -6.34 12.70 24.61
CA PHE A 684 -7.22 12.25 25.68
C PHE A 684 -7.10 10.74 25.77
N ILE A 685 -6.77 10.24 26.95
CA ILE A 685 -6.57 8.80 27.19
C ILE A 685 -7.55 8.38 28.29
N ASP A 686 -8.47 7.50 27.93
CA ASP A 686 -9.34 6.83 28.88
C ASP A 686 -8.59 5.67 29.52
N PHE A 687 -8.47 5.72 30.85
CA PHE A 687 -7.62 4.83 31.62
C PHE A 687 -8.43 4.00 32.63
N THR A 688 -8.27 2.69 32.58
CA THR A 688 -8.79 1.76 33.58
C THR A 688 -7.71 1.38 34.57
N LEU A 689 -7.84 1.83 35.81
CA LEU A 689 -6.89 1.57 36.89
C LEU A 689 -7.28 0.28 37.62
N GLN A 690 -6.46 -0.76 37.48
CA GLN A 690 -6.65 -2.04 38.15
C GLN A 690 -6.02 -2.00 39.55
N PRO A 691 -6.71 -2.51 40.57
CA PRO A 691 -6.14 -2.53 41.92
C PRO A 691 -4.98 -3.51 42.01
N LYS A 692 -3.93 -3.13 42.74
CA LYS A 692 -2.80 -4.03 42.99
C LYS A 692 -3.22 -5.22 43.87
N ASN A 693 -4.05 -4.93 44.87
CA ASN A 693 -4.72 -5.89 45.73
C ASN A 693 -6.20 -5.99 45.35
N LEU A 694 -6.66 -7.14 44.86
CA LEU A 694 -8.04 -7.30 44.34
C LEU A 694 -9.12 -7.14 45.42
N LYS A 695 -8.75 -7.19 46.70
CA LYS A 695 -9.65 -6.91 47.85
C LYS A 695 -9.56 -5.46 48.35
N SER A 696 -8.93 -4.57 47.59
CA SER A 696 -8.84 -3.16 47.94
C SER A 696 -10.23 -2.55 48.14
N LYS A 697 -10.35 -1.71 49.17
CA LYS A 697 -11.58 -0.94 49.46
C LYS A 697 -11.56 0.43 48.80
N THR A 698 -10.39 0.96 48.47
CA THR A 698 -10.22 2.29 47.85
C THR A 698 -10.28 2.22 46.34
N ASN A 699 -9.79 1.13 45.74
CA ASN A 699 -9.98 0.80 44.34
C ASN A 699 -10.63 -0.60 44.23
N PRO A 700 -11.96 -0.71 44.34
CA PRO A 700 -12.62 -2.01 44.35
C PRO A 700 -12.52 -2.71 42.99
N PHE A 701 -12.19 -4.00 42.99
CA PHE A 701 -12.16 -4.81 41.78
C PHE A 701 -13.53 -4.81 41.08
N LYS A 702 -13.48 -4.58 39.76
CA LYS A 702 -14.64 -4.55 38.88
C LYS A 702 -14.57 -5.63 37.82
N GLU A 703 -13.60 -5.49 36.93
CA GLU A 703 -13.39 -6.35 35.80
C GLU A 703 -11.92 -6.35 35.42
N ILE A 704 -11.43 -7.50 34.97
CA ILE A 704 -10.13 -7.61 34.32
C ILE A 704 -10.18 -8.65 33.19
N ALA A 705 -9.56 -8.33 32.07
CA ALA A 705 -9.40 -9.21 30.92
C ALA A 705 -7.91 -9.34 30.61
N ILE A 706 -7.42 -10.57 30.44
CA ILE A 706 -6.00 -10.89 30.27
C ILE A 706 -5.77 -11.64 28.96
N ASN A 707 -4.85 -11.13 28.15
CA ASN A 707 -4.31 -11.77 26.96
C ASN A 707 -3.27 -12.82 27.37
N VAL A 708 -3.73 -14.05 27.66
CA VAL A 708 -2.93 -15.08 28.30
C VAL A 708 -1.81 -15.55 27.38
N GLY A 709 -0.62 -15.69 27.93
CA GLY A 709 0.55 -16.06 27.13
C GLY A 709 1.06 -14.95 26.21
N SER A 710 0.76 -13.68 26.51
CA SER A 710 1.27 -12.53 25.77
C SER A 710 1.86 -11.47 26.70
N TYR A 711 2.83 -10.71 26.18
CA TYR A 711 3.31 -9.46 26.79
C TYR A 711 2.58 -8.23 26.24
N CYS A 712 1.71 -8.41 25.26
CA CYS A 712 0.99 -7.34 24.59
C CYS A 712 -0.38 -7.13 25.23
N TYR A 713 -0.75 -5.86 25.39
CA TYR A 713 -2.15 -5.48 25.41
C TYR A 713 -2.77 -5.81 24.06
N PHE A 714 -4.04 -6.23 24.08
CA PHE A 714 -4.85 -6.42 22.88
C PHE A 714 -6.15 -5.63 23.00
N ILE A 715 -6.48 -4.87 21.95
CA ILE A 715 -7.68 -4.02 21.87
C ILE A 715 -8.68 -4.68 20.92
N GLU A 716 -9.81 -5.09 21.45
CA GLU A 716 -10.89 -5.75 20.73
C GLU A 716 -11.83 -4.69 20.11
N THR A 717 -11.47 -4.21 18.92
CA THR A 717 -12.10 -3.05 18.27
C THR A 717 -13.53 -3.31 17.80
N ASP A 718 -13.88 -4.56 17.48
CA ASP A 718 -15.25 -4.99 17.14
C ASP A 718 -16.19 -4.99 18.36
N ASN A 719 -15.65 -4.98 19.58
CA ASN A 719 -16.40 -5.00 20.85
C ASN A 719 -16.16 -3.75 21.71
N VAL A 720 -16.34 -2.56 21.13
CA VAL A 720 -16.27 -1.26 21.82
C VAL A 720 -14.88 -1.02 22.45
N ASP A 721 -13.83 -1.36 21.72
CA ASP A 721 -12.43 -1.20 22.10
C ASP A 721 -12.07 -1.85 23.46
N HIS A 722 -12.61 -3.05 23.72
CA HIS A 722 -12.38 -3.75 24.98
C HIS A 722 -10.90 -4.15 25.12
N LEU A 723 -10.27 -3.79 26.25
CA LEU A 723 -8.84 -3.93 26.45
C LEU A 723 -8.49 -5.19 27.26
N TRP A 724 -7.64 -6.03 26.67
CA TRP A 724 -7.04 -7.20 27.29
C TRP A 724 -5.60 -6.88 27.71
N MET A 725 -5.26 -7.06 28.98
CA MET A 725 -3.95 -6.75 29.54
C MET A 725 -2.93 -7.88 29.32
N PRO A 726 -1.62 -7.59 29.32
CA PRO A 726 -0.57 -8.59 29.32
C PRO A 726 -0.70 -9.57 30.50
N ASP A 727 -0.25 -10.80 30.27
CA ASP A 727 -0.28 -11.86 31.26
C ASP A 727 0.83 -11.71 32.32
N LYS A 728 0.57 -12.17 33.55
CA LYS A 728 1.54 -12.11 34.66
C LYS A 728 1.46 -13.33 35.59
N PRO A 729 2.58 -13.74 36.20
CA PRO A 729 2.57 -14.82 37.17
C PRO A 729 1.70 -14.44 38.36
N TYR A 730 1.07 -15.43 38.98
CA TYR A 730 0.26 -15.23 40.17
C TYR A 730 1.08 -14.61 41.31
N GLU A 731 0.53 -13.56 41.89
CA GLU A 731 1.02 -12.92 43.10
C GLU A 731 -0.09 -12.92 44.16
N LYS A 732 0.28 -13.21 45.41
CA LYS A 732 -0.67 -13.24 46.53
C LYS A 732 -1.33 -11.87 46.72
N GLY A 733 -2.65 -11.86 46.86
CA GLY A 733 -3.49 -10.66 46.91
C GLY A 733 -3.89 -10.13 45.54
N SER A 734 -3.35 -10.69 44.45
CA SER A 734 -3.54 -10.24 43.07
C SER A 734 -4.16 -11.35 42.22
N PHE A 735 -3.79 -11.41 40.95
CA PHE A 735 -4.14 -12.47 40.02
C PHE A 735 -2.92 -12.98 39.26
N GLY A 736 -3.09 -14.08 38.52
CA GLY A 736 -2.14 -14.51 37.50
C GLY A 736 -2.17 -16.01 37.26
N TYR A 737 -1.31 -16.44 36.34
CA TYR A 737 -1.14 -17.85 36.01
C TYR A 737 -0.27 -18.60 37.04
N VAL A 738 -0.44 -19.92 37.10
CA VAL A 738 0.42 -20.88 37.77
C VAL A 738 0.78 -21.97 36.77
N GLY A 739 2.08 -22.23 36.61
CA GLY A 739 2.60 -23.20 35.66
C GLY A 739 2.44 -22.78 34.19
N GLY A 740 2.90 -23.66 33.31
CA GLY A 740 2.84 -23.50 31.86
C GLY A 740 3.82 -22.49 31.26
N ASP A 741 4.15 -22.72 29.99
CA ASP A 741 5.04 -21.88 29.19
C ASP A 741 4.26 -21.18 28.07
N PHE A 742 4.85 -20.12 27.51
CA PHE A 742 4.33 -19.51 26.29
C PHE A 742 4.26 -20.53 25.15
N LEU A 743 3.16 -20.53 24.40
CA LEU A 743 3.13 -21.19 23.10
C LEU A 743 4.22 -20.58 22.23
N ARG A 744 5.13 -21.41 21.72
CA ARG A 744 6.21 -21.00 20.84
C ARG A 744 6.26 -21.90 19.63
N PHE A 745 6.28 -21.30 18.45
CA PHE A 745 6.50 -22.03 17.22
C PHE A 745 7.91 -21.73 16.70
N LYS A 746 8.83 -22.69 16.86
CA LYS A 746 10.20 -22.55 16.35
C LYS A 746 10.21 -22.70 14.83
N SER A 747 10.71 -21.69 14.15
CA SER A 747 11.07 -21.73 12.73
C SER A 747 12.39 -20.98 12.50
N SER A 748 12.98 -21.12 11.31
CA SER A 748 14.18 -20.36 10.94
C SER A 748 13.94 -18.85 10.84
N ARG A 749 12.68 -18.41 10.67
CA ARG A 749 12.28 -17.00 10.52
C ARG A 749 11.65 -16.39 11.78
N ARG A 750 11.13 -17.24 12.67
CA ARG A 750 10.39 -16.85 13.89
C ARG A 750 10.80 -17.76 15.04
N ASN A 751 11.28 -17.18 16.14
CA ASN A 751 11.49 -17.87 17.42
C ASN A 751 10.62 -17.22 18.52
N ASN A 752 9.37 -16.91 18.16
CA ASN A 752 8.55 -15.94 18.88
C ASN A 752 7.36 -16.59 19.60
N ILE A 753 6.72 -15.80 20.44
CA ILE A 753 5.53 -16.19 21.19
C ILE A 753 4.33 -16.27 20.23
N GLY A 754 3.52 -17.31 20.37
CA GLY A 754 2.31 -17.55 19.61
C GLY A 754 2.51 -18.28 18.27
N THR A 755 1.47 -18.21 17.44
CA THR A 755 1.42 -18.79 16.08
C THR A 755 0.93 -17.75 15.07
N ASP A 756 1.06 -18.08 13.79
CA ASP A 756 0.65 -17.25 12.66
C ASP A 756 -0.59 -17.79 11.93
N VAL A 757 -1.39 -18.58 12.63
CA VAL A 757 -2.57 -19.23 12.06
C VAL A 757 -3.74 -18.25 12.06
N SER A 758 -4.47 -18.14 10.94
CA SER A 758 -5.78 -17.51 10.92
C SER A 758 -6.74 -18.34 11.77
N VAL A 759 -7.25 -17.75 12.85
CA VAL A 759 -8.07 -18.43 13.84
C VAL A 759 -9.53 -18.36 13.40
N LYS A 760 -10.12 -19.52 13.09
CA LYS A 760 -11.47 -19.59 12.55
C LYS A 760 -12.52 -19.14 13.56
N GLY A 761 -13.56 -18.46 13.06
CA GLY A 761 -14.73 -18.07 13.86
C GLY A 761 -14.50 -16.90 14.80
N THR A 762 -13.52 -16.05 14.50
CA THR A 762 -13.20 -14.82 15.25
C THR A 762 -12.52 -13.82 14.32
N GLU A 763 -12.71 -12.52 14.55
CA GLU A 763 -11.92 -11.44 13.92
C GLU A 763 -10.72 -11.01 14.81
N ASN A 764 -10.66 -11.58 16.01
CA ASN A 764 -9.69 -11.30 17.06
C ASN A 764 -8.61 -12.38 17.12
N ASP A 765 -7.95 -12.66 16.00
CA ASP A 765 -6.87 -13.65 15.93
C ASP A 765 -5.79 -13.49 17.02
N PRO A 766 -5.27 -12.27 17.31
CA PRO A 766 -4.11 -12.13 18.19
C PRO A 766 -4.33 -12.68 19.60
N ILE A 767 -5.54 -12.56 20.16
CA ILE A 767 -5.85 -13.07 21.51
C ILE A 767 -5.86 -14.60 21.57
N TYR A 768 -6.13 -15.30 20.46
CA TYR A 768 -6.10 -16.76 20.41
C TYR A 768 -4.73 -17.31 20.02
N GLN A 769 -3.99 -16.56 19.20
CA GLN A 769 -2.67 -16.91 18.66
C GLN A 769 -1.60 -17.03 19.75
N THR A 770 -1.71 -16.25 20.83
CA THR A 770 -0.88 -16.38 22.03
C THR A 770 -1.58 -17.22 23.09
N GLN A 771 -0.84 -18.11 23.75
CA GLN A 771 -1.39 -19.05 24.73
C GLN A 771 -0.36 -19.40 25.79
N ARG A 772 -0.84 -19.87 26.94
CA ARG A 772 -0.04 -20.71 27.84
C ARG A 772 -0.31 -22.19 27.56
N ILE A 773 0.74 -22.97 27.38
CA ILE A 773 0.71 -24.41 27.19
C ILE A 773 1.23 -25.09 28.46
N GLY A 774 0.55 -26.13 28.92
CA GLY A 774 0.87 -26.80 30.19
C GLY A 774 0.48 -25.95 31.42
N ILE A 775 -0.45 -25.01 31.27
CA ILE A 775 -0.96 -24.21 32.39
C ILE A 775 -1.61 -25.12 33.44
N GLU A 776 -1.32 -24.89 34.71
CA GLU A 776 -1.87 -25.68 35.82
C GLU A 776 -3.08 -24.98 36.44
N ALA A 777 -2.96 -23.67 36.67
CA ALA A 777 -4.06 -22.88 37.20
C ALA A 777 -4.01 -21.41 36.77
N TYR A 778 -5.14 -20.71 36.93
CA TYR A 778 -5.23 -19.26 36.90
C TYR A 778 -5.99 -18.78 38.14
N LYS A 779 -5.40 -17.85 38.90
CA LYS A 779 -5.90 -17.44 40.22
C LYS A 779 -6.30 -15.97 40.24
N PHE A 780 -7.33 -15.67 41.01
CA PHE A 780 -7.78 -14.30 41.34
C PHE A 780 -8.14 -14.23 42.82
N ASP A 781 -7.41 -13.43 43.60
CA ASP A 781 -7.69 -13.23 45.04
C ASP A 781 -8.80 -12.19 45.26
N VAL A 782 -9.93 -12.35 44.57
CA VAL A 782 -11.09 -11.44 44.65
C VAL A 782 -11.88 -11.58 45.98
N PRO A 783 -12.64 -10.55 46.39
CA PRO A 783 -13.53 -10.66 47.55
C PRO A 783 -14.73 -11.57 47.27
N ASP A 784 -15.50 -11.89 48.31
CA ASP A 784 -16.76 -12.62 48.16
C ASP A 784 -17.72 -11.90 47.19
N GLY A 785 -18.48 -12.67 46.44
CA GLY A 785 -19.42 -12.17 45.44
C GLY A 785 -19.65 -13.11 44.27
N THR A 786 -20.47 -12.66 43.33
CA THR A 786 -20.77 -13.37 42.10
C THR A 786 -20.02 -12.75 40.93
N TYR A 787 -19.39 -13.59 40.14
CA TYR A 787 -18.51 -13.22 39.03
C TYR A 787 -18.89 -13.95 37.75
N GLU A 788 -18.78 -13.26 36.63
CA GLU A 788 -18.76 -13.86 35.30
C GLU A 788 -17.31 -14.13 34.91
N LEU A 789 -16.96 -15.41 34.78
CA LEU A 789 -15.67 -15.89 34.29
C LEU A 789 -15.80 -16.27 32.81
N SER A 790 -15.01 -15.65 31.95
CA SER A 790 -14.89 -16.01 30.54
C SER A 790 -13.54 -16.67 30.27
N LEU A 791 -13.54 -17.79 29.56
CA LEU A 791 -12.34 -18.49 29.12
C LEU A 791 -12.31 -18.52 27.59
N LEU A 792 -11.21 -18.04 27.01
CA LEU A 792 -10.91 -18.07 25.59
C LEU A 792 -9.82 -19.11 25.35
N MET A 793 -10.10 -20.04 24.44
CA MET A 793 -9.22 -21.16 24.13
C MET A 793 -9.24 -21.45 22.63
N ALA A 794 -8.11 -21.88 22.10
CA ALA A 794 -8.02 -22.48 20.77
C ALA A 794 -6.97 -23.59 20.78
N GLU A 795 -7.12 -24.57 19.89
CA GLU A 795 -6.10 -25.59 19.65
C GLU A 795 -5.41 -25.32 18.31
N LEU A 796 -4.26 -24.65 18.37
CA LEU A 796 -3.56 -24.13 17.20
C LEU A 796 -2.36 -25.00 16.82
N LYS A 797 -2.27 -25.43 15.56
CA LYS A 797 -1.10 -26.17 15.01
C LYS A 797 -0.61 -27.35 15.86
N SER A 798 -1.47 -27.96 16.68
CA SER A 798 -1.11 -29.05 17.58
C SER A 798 -0.93 -30.39 16.83
N LYS A 799 0.07 -31.17 17.26
CA LYS A 799 0.26 -32.57 16.86
C LYS A 799 -0.21 -33.46 18.01
N GLY A 800 -1.03 -34.47 17.71
CA GLY A 800 -1.57 -35.38 18.71
C GLY A 800 -2.93 -34.97 19.27
N GLU A 801 -3.38 -35.71 20.28
CA GLU A 801 -4.68 -35.51 20.92
C GLU A 801 -4.48 -34.82 22.27
N ASN A 802 -5.21 -33.73 22.49
CA ASN A 802 -5.16 -32.95 23.72
C ASN A 802 -6.53 -32.95 24.38
N VAL A 803 -6.57 -33.40 25.62
CA VAL A 803 -7.79 -33.57 26.41
C VAL A 803 -7.53 -33.01 27.78
N MET A 804 -8.34 -32.04 28.22
CA MET A 804 -8.21 -31.45 29.55
C MET A 804 -9.52 -31.40 30.30
N THR A 805 -9.45 -31.30 31.62
CA THR A 805 -10.58 -31.06 32.52
C THR A 805 -10.35 -29.70 33.17
N ILE A 806 -11.37 -28.84 33.16
CA ILE A 806 -11.31 -27.52 33.78
C ILE A 806 -12.24 -27.50 34.98
N SER A 807 -11.69 -27.08 36.12
CA SER A 807 -12.43 -26.90 37.36
C SER A 807 -12.28 -25.47 37.87
N VAL A 808 -13.29 -24.97 38.59
CA VAL A 808 -13.23 -23.69 39.29
C VAL A 808 -13.58 -23.93 40.75
N ASN A 809 -12.68 -23.56 41.65
CA ASN A 809 -12.81 -23.79 43.10
C ASN A 809 -13.18 -25.26 43.43
N GLY A 810 -12.53 -26.22 42.75
CA GLY A 810 -12.77 -27.65 42.90
C GLY A 810 -14.03 -28.21 42.20
N LYS A 811 -14.90 -27.35 41.64
CA LYS A 811 -16.06 -27.78 40.86
C LYS A 811 -15.70 -27.88 39.37
N GLN A 812 -15.87 -29.05 38.79
CA GLN A 812 -15.64 -29.26 37.37
C GLN A 812 -16.66 -28.49 36.51
N ILE A 813 -16.18 -27.60 35.65
CA ILE A 813 -17.00 -26.84 34.70
C ILE A 813 -16.91 -27.41 33.28
N TRP A 814 -15.82 -28.13 32.97
CA TRP A 814 -15.67 -28.89 31.73
C TRP A 814 -14.92 -30.19 31.96
N ASN A 815 -15.51 -31.30 31.51
CA ASN A 815 -14.94 -32.64 31.63
C ASN A 815 -14.31 -33.09 30.33
N ALA A 816 -13.08 -33.59 30.38
CA ALA A 816 -12.41 -34.27 29.26
C ALA A 816 -12.62 -33.58 27.88
N ILE A 817 -12.49 -32.26 27.83
CA ILE A 817 -12.69 -31.48 26.62
C ILE A 817 -11.49 -31.67 25.66
N ASN A 818 -11.81 -32.07 24.43
CA ASN A 818 -10.91 -32.05 23.28
C ASN A 818 -11.37 -30.95 22.33
N LEU A 819 -10.67 -29.81 22.31
CA LEU A 819 -11.07 -28.62 21.55
C LEU A 819 -11.12 -28.92 20.06
N LYS A 820 -10.05 -29.53 19.52
CA LYS A 820 -9.95 -29.88 18.10
C LYS A 820 -11.01 -30.85 17.64
N GLN A 821 -11.33 -31.88 18.43
CA GLN A 821 -12.37 -32.85 18.09
C GLN A 821 -13.78 -32.26 18.19
N THR A 822 -14.02 -31.38 19.17
CA THR A 822 -15.36 -30.85 19.46
C THR A 822 -15.73 -29.69 18.54
N TYR A 823 -14.78 -28.80 18.25
CA TYR A 823 -15.03 -27.52 17.55
C TYR A 823 -14.29 -27.42 16.21
N GLY A 824 -13.36 -28.33 15.93
CA GLY A 824 -12.48 -28.28 14.76
C GLY A 824 -11.12 -27.67 15.09
N PRO A 825 -10.12 -27.89 14.22
CA PRO A 825 -8.78 -27.33 14.37
C PRO A 825 -8.79 -25.82 14.21
N ASP A 826 -7.84 -25.15 14.87
CA ASP A 826 -7.53 -23.74 14.65
C ASP A 826 -8.73 -22.79 14.86
N ARG A 827 -9.74 -23.20 15.64
CA ARG A 827 -10.96 -22.43 15.91
C ARG A 827 -10.93 -21.79 17.30
N GLY A 828 -11.31 -20.52 17.38
CA GLY A 828 -11.50 -19.81 18.64
C GLY A 828 -12.75 -20.28 19.38
N VAL A 829 -12.63 -20.50 20.68
CA VAL A 829 -13.74 -20.94 21.55
C VAL A 829 -13.80 -20.07 22.79
N THR A 830 -14.94 -19.41 22.99
CA THR A 830 -15.24 -18.65 24.21
C THR A 830 -16.35 -19.32 25.01
N LYS A 831 -16.15 -19.43 26.33
CA LYS A 831 -17.22 -19.85 27.27
C LYS A 831 -17.28 -18.94 28.47
N ARG A 832 -18.49 -18.75 28.98
CA ARG A 832 -18.80 -17.90 30.14
C ARG A 832 -19.46 -18.73 31.23
N PHE A 833 -19.07 -18.47 32.47
CA PHE A 833 -19.52 -19.18 33.66
C PHE A 833 -19.86 -18.17 34.75
N LEU A 834 -20.95 -18.42 35.48
CA LEU A 834 -21.28 -17.67 36.69
C LEU A 834 -20.70 -18.40 37.90
N ILE A 835 -19.81 -17.74 38.63
CA ILE A 835 -19.06 -18.29 39.77
C ILE A 835 -19.40 -17.47 41.01
N THR A 836 -19.73 -18.15 42.11
CA THR A 836 -19.93 -17.50 43.42
C THR A 836 -18.77 -17.84 44.36
N VAL A 837 -18.25 -16.81 45.04
CA VAL A 837 -17.21 -16.91 46.06
C VAL A 837 -17.83 -16.52 47.40
N GLU A 838 -17.77 -17.42 48.40
CA GLU A 838 -18.41 -17.24 49.72
C GLU A 838 -17.46 -17.49 50.91
N ASP A 839 -16.22 -17.92 50.64
CA ASP A 839 -15.28 -18.39 51.67
C ASP A 839 -13.98 -17.56 51.74
N ASN A 840 -13.98 -16.38 51.12
CA ASN A 840 -12.84 -15.47 51.00
C ASN A 840 -11.60 -16.08 50.33
N LYS A 841 -11.69 -17.24 49.66
CA LYS A 841 -10.55 -17.88 48.98
C LYS A 841 -10.32 -17.39 47.55
N GLY A 842 -11.18 -16.51 47.03
CA GLY A 842 -11.09 -16.02 45.66
C GLY A 842 -11.51 -17.08 44.63
N ILE A 843 -10.91 -17.02 43.45
CA ILE A 843 -11.19 -17.93 42.33
C ILE A 843 -9.90 -18.61 41.90
N ASN A 844 -9.93 -19.94 41.88
CA ASN A 844 -8.87 -20.81 41.35
C ASN A 844 -9.44 -21.62 40.19
N VAL A 845 -9.00 -21.31 38.96
CA VAL A 845 -9.34 -22.06 37.75
C VAL A 845 -8.23 -23.08 37.50
N GLU A 846 -8.54 -24.36 37.62
CA GLU A 846 -7.56 -25.46 37.52
C GLU A 846 -7.71 -26.19 36.19
N PHE A 847 -6.58 -26.43 35.53
CA PHE A 847 -6.48 -27.12 34.25
C PHE A 847 -5.75 -28.45 34.45
N ASN A 848 -6.47 -29.56 34.25
CA ASN A 848 -5.95 -30.89 34.48
C ASN A 848 -5.85 -31.65 33.15
N ALA A 849 -4.62 -31.96 32.72
CA ALA A 849 -4.41 -32.79 31.53
C ALA A 849 -4.94 -34.21 31.75
N LYS A 850 -5.75 -34.71 30.81
CA LYS A 850 -6.07 -36.13 30.65
C LYS A 850 -5.21 -36.78 29.56
N LYS A 851 -4.86 -36.01 28.53
CA LYS A 851 -3.95 -36.38 27.45
C LYS A 851 -3.33 -35.12 26.85
N GLY A 852 -2.05 -35.14 26.53
CA GLY A 852 -1.33 -33.98 25.98
C GLY A 852 -1.29 -32.80 26.95
N ASP A 853 -1.20 -31.58 26.42
CA ASP A 853 -0.98 -30.36 27.21
C ASP A 853 -2.25 -29.52 27.34
N THR A 854 -2.49 -28.99 28.54
CA THR A 854 -3.51 -27.97 28.84
C THR A 854 -3.19 -26.65 28.14
N ARG A 855 -4.20 -25.82 27.92
CA ARG A 855 -4.00 -24.50 27.30
C ARG A 855 -5.05 -23.47 27.66
N LEU A 856 -4.64 -22.21 27.59
CA LEU A 856 -5.50 -21.03 27.76
C LEU A 856 -4.97 -19.89 26.89
N SER A 857 -5.86 -19.22 26.16
CA SER A 857 -5.53 -18.08 25.27
C SER A 857 -5.92 -16.74 25.88
N GLY A 858 -7.06 -16.69 26.58
CA GLY A 858 -7.50 -15.48 27.26
C GLY A 858 -8.41 -15.79 28.43
N ILE A 859 -8.43 -14.90 29.42
CA ILE A 859 -9.31 -15.03 30.59
C ILE A 859 -9.86 -13.67 31.00
N LYS A 860 -11.16 -13.59 31.22
CA LYS A 860 -11.83 -12.40 31.73
C LYS A 860 -12.62 -12.72 32.98
N LEU A 861 -12.51 -11.86 34.00
CA LEU A 861 -13.29 -11.95 35.21
C LEU A 861 -14.00 -10.62 35.46
N ARG A 862 -15.32 -10.65 35.60
CA ARG A 862 -16.15 -9.47 35.88
C ARG A 862 -17.04 -9.72 37.09
N LYS A 863 -17.09 -8.78 38.04
CA LYS A 863 -18.05 -8.82 39.15
C LYS A 863 -19.45 -8.44 38.64
N VAL A 864 -20.46 -9.24 38.97
CA VAL A 864 -21.83 -9.11 38.41
C VAL A 864 -22.69 -8.15 39.22
N ASN A 865 -22.56 -8.16 40.54
CA ASN A 865 -23.35 -7.32 41.44
C ASN A 865 -22.42 -6.27 42.09
N TYR A 866 -22.64 -5.00 41.74
CA TYR A 866 -21.99 -3.84 42.36
C TYR A 866 -22.84 -3.26 43.48
#